data_AF-A0A8T0BDF5-F1
#
_entry.id   AF-A0A8T0BDF5-F1
#
_cell.length_a   1.000
_cell.length_b   1.000
_cell.length_c   1.000
_cell.angle_alpha   90.00
_cell.angle_beta   90.00
_cell.angle_gamma   90.00
#
_symmetry.space_group_name_H-M   'P 1'
#
loop_
_entity.id
_entity.type
_entity.pdbx_description
1 polymer ?
#
loop_
_entity_poly.entity_id
_entity_poly.type
_entity_poly.pdbx_seq_one_letter_code
_entity_poly.pdbx_strand_id
1 'polypeptide(L)'
;MKKTTQWSREEVTIELCMETRANGHANVDAAGDRSKATRNGLVNGLHQEVVRISIPGPPTASFPTEWGKTAIAFFYAICCFIFTTLMISVVHERVPPKEVSPPLPDKFFDVFDRVEWAFTVCEVNGMILVIVWILQWSLLKHKSIVGRRFLFILGTLYLYRCITMYVTTLPVPGMHFKCSPKLHGDWKSQMWRVLKLLAGGGLTITGSHHMCGDYLYSGHTVMLTLTYLFIKEYSPRRFWCYHWGCGTLSVVGVFCILLAHDHYTIDVVVAYFVTTRLFWWYHTMANYSELKALSPSNFLSRIWWYRAFQYLEQNVQGVVPRSFHIPFSLRSIQWGTMDEGRHHGQSADREQGAMASSKERGTGGIHTRLFSRAFIVDDGNKRVVFVSVDMGMVSQRLRLEVLKALEEKYGTLYRQDNVVLSGTHTHSGPAGYFQYTLFMITSKGYIKPSIQALVNGIVKSIDEAHKSMKPGRIFMNKGNVVGSNLNRSPHSYMNNPEEERKRYKNNTDEQIVSLKFTDLDGDGLGIFSWFAVHPVSMNYTNRMVSSDNLGYASYLFEQEKNIGSLPGKGPFVAAFPTSNSGDVSPNIRGPICLNTGEKCDYINSSCPIGGTEMCAAFGPSNDMFESTRIIGESIYKKAKELYGSAQQEVHGNLHTAHQWVNMTDVTIQINSTHSVKTCKPALGHSFAAGTTDGGGALNFTQGAVEGDPFWDGIRDTIVGKPSKDIQDCQNPKPILFSTGEMTWPLPWHPEIVDVQIITIGPVAIVAVPGEVSTMSGRRIRQAVKQELETRNAFANTEVVITGLCNVYTHYITTYEEYQVQRYEGASTIYGPHTLSAYIQHFRGLAKAIAEGKTGELPKGPDPPFFKESQLFSLLPVIPADKTPTNTTFGQVLEQVNPQYKVGEVVSVTFVAGNPRNSADMRDKTFVTVEKFLTATSTWESNATVEWHIPLSAERGNYRIRHFGHSKKFGFPSPVITPYDGTSDTFRVTKTLYSY
;
A
#
# COMPACT_ATOMS: atom_id res chain seq x y z
N MET A 1 47.61 -4.83 -69.31
CA MET A 1 46.35 -5.00 -70.08
C MET A 1 45.20 -4.51 -69.22
N LYS A 2 44.39 -3.62 -69.79
CA LYS A 2 42.97 -3.24 -69.54
C LYS A 2 42.33 -3.55 -68.17
N LYS A 3 41.51 -2.69 -67.57
CA LYS A 3 41.17 -1.25 -67.68
C LYS A 3 39.96 -1.05 -66.74
N THR A 4 40.00 -0.02 -65.88
CA THR A 4 38.91 0.93 -65.48
C THR A 4 37.54 0.38 -65.03
N THR A 5 36.84 0.91 -64.01
CA THR A 5 36.51 2.31 -63.61
C THR A 5 35.56 2.20 -62.38
N GLN A 6 35.15 3.21 -61.59
CA GLN A 6 35.69 4.41 -60.96
C GLN A 6 34.44 5.13 -60.35
N TRP A 7 34.33 5.25 -59.01
CA TRP A 7 33.69 6.35 -58.21
C TRP A 7 32.15 6.59 -58.36
N SER A 8 31.37 7.06 -57.38
CA SER A 8 31.54 8.28 -56.57
C SER A 8 30.81 8.29 -55.22
N ARG A 9 31.38 9.08 -54.30
CA ARG A 9 30.73 9.74 -53.16
C ARG A 9 29.68 10.74 -53.66
N GLU A 10 28.62 10.94 -52.89
CA GLU A 10 28.00 12.26 -52.75
C GLU A 10 27.91 12.61 -51.27
N GLU A 11 28.74 13.57 -50.87
CA GLU A 11 28.53 14.44 -49.73
C GLU A 11 27.34 15.35 -50.03
N VAL A 12 26.44 15.52 -49.06
CA VAL A 12 25.61 16.73 -49.00
C VAL A 12 25.93 17.42 -47.68
N THR A 13 26.85 18.37 -47.77
CA THR A 13 27.05 19.43 -46.80
C THR A 13 26.10 20.57 -47.18
N ILE A 14 25.17 20.95 -46.29
CA ILE A 14 24.57 22.29 -46.30
C ILE A 14 24.61 22.84 -44.87
N GLU A 15 25.62 23.69 -44.69
CA GLU A 15 25.69 24.94 -43.92
C GLU A 15 24.87 25.12 -42.63
N LEU A 16 25.62 25.29 -41.54
CA LEU A 16 25.28 26.20 -40.46
C LEU A 16 24.90 27.58 -41.02
N CYS A 17 23.78 28.13 -40.59
CA CYS A 17 23.66 29.58 -40.40
C CYS A 17 23.22 29.83 -38.95
N MET A 18 24.18 30.31 -38.17
CA MET A 18 23.93 31.00 -36.91
C MET A 18 23.20 32.30 -37.21
N GLU A 19 22.17 32.65 -36.45
CA GLU A 19 22.01 34.04 -36.01
C GLU A 19 21.27 34.16 -34.67
N THR A 20 22.03 34.67 -33.72
CA THR A 20 21.69 35.27 -32.44
C THR A 20 20.84 36.54 -32.55
N ARG A 21 19.89 36.76 -31.62
CA ARG A 21 19.59 38.01 -30.85
C ARG A 21 18.17 37.86 -30.23
N ALA A 22 17.95 37.90 -28.92
CA ALA A 22 18.21 38.91 -27.88
C ALA A 22 17.26 40.14 -27.92
N ASN A 23 16.56 40.34 -26.78
CA ASN A 23 15.81 41.52 -26.30
C ASN A 23 14.44 41.77 -26.99
N GLY A 24 13.36 42.23 -26.35
CA GLY A 24 13.11 42.71 -24.99
C GLY A 24 11.77 43.50 -25.02
N HIS A 25 11.01 43.42 -23.93
CA HIS A 25 9.98 44.36 -23.42
C HIS A 25 8.80 44.91 -24.27
N ALA A 26 7.64 44.91 -23.59
CA ALA A 26 6.60 45.95 -23.49
C ALA A 26 5.31 45.83 -24.34
N ASN A 27 4.25 45.41 -23.63
CA ASN A 27 3.01 46.15 -23.33
C ASN A 27 1.95 46.51 -24.40
N VAL A 28 0.70 46.18 -24.01
CA VAL A 28 -0.59 46.90 -24.20
C VAL A 28 -1.54 46.44 -25.33
N ASP A 29 -2.66 45.87 -24.87
CA ASP A 29 -4.07 45.97 -25.26
C ASP A 29 -4.49 45.91 -26.74
N ALA A 30 -5.30 44.89 -27.09
CA ALA A 30 -6.74 45.04 -27.35
C ALA A 30 -7.34 43.79 -28.05
N ALA A 31 -8.49 43.35 -27.54
CA ALA A 31 -9.65 42.71 -28.18
C ALA A 31 -9.48 41.68 -29.34
N GLY A 32 -10.10 40.51 -29.19
CA GLY A 32 -10.56 39.72 -30.34
C GLY A 32 -10.65 38.21 -30.12
N ASP A 33 -11.87 37.69 -30.16
CA ASP A 33 -12.29 36.31 -29.91
C ASP A 33 -11.88 35.31 -31.03
N ARG A 34 -11.71 34.03 -30.63
CA ARG A 34 -11.75 32.76 -31.40
C ARG A 34 -11.00 32.63 -32.74
N SER A 35 -10.00 31.73 -32.78
CA SER A 35 -10.12 30.38 -33.40
C SER A 35 -8.77 29.63 -33.40
N LYS A 36 -8.86 28.31 -33.15
CA LYS A 36 -7.74 27.36 -33.08
C LYS A 36 -7.15 27.10 -34.47
N ALA A 37 -5.84 27.31 -34.62
CA ALA A 37 -5.06 26.76 -35.73
C ALA A 37 -4.11 25.67 -35.20
N THR A 38 -4.41 24.43 -35.59
CA THR A 38 -3.59 23.22 -35.44
C THR A 38 -2.36 23.31 -36.35
N ARG A 39 -1.16 23.00 -35.84
CA ARG A 39 0.03 22.73 -36.65
C ARG A 39 0.58 21.35 -36.31
N ASN A 40 0.40 20.44 -37.26
CA ASN A 40 0.94 19.08 -37.27
C ASN A 40 2.46 19.10 -37.52
N GLY A 41 3.18 18.24 -36.80
CA GLY A 41 4.55 17.85 -37.07
C GLY A 41 4.82 16.50 -36.40
N LEU A 42 4.51 15.41 -37.09
CA LEU A 42 4.76 14.03 -36.65
C LEU A 42 6.19 13.61 -37.04
N VAL A 43 6.98 13.19 -36.06
CA VAL A 43 8.24 12.46 -36.27
C VAL A 43 8.03 11.02 -35.78
N ASN A 44 8.21 10.06 -36.69
CA ASN A 44 8.06 8.62 -36.46
C ASN A 44 9.18 8.09 -35.53
N GLY A 45 8.80 7.61 -34.33
CA GLY A 45 9.64 6.77 -33.47
C GLY A 45 9.04 5.37 -33.37
N LEU A 46 9.88 4.33 -33.30
CA LEU A 46 9.44 2.96 -33.02
C LEU A 46 8.73 2.91 -31.65
N HIS A 47 7.42 2.68 -31.66
CA HIS A 47 6.58 2.55 -30.47
C HIS A 47 6.24 1.07 -30.23
N GLN A 48 6.63 0.50 -29.10
CA GLN A 48 6.09 -0.77 -28.63
C GLN A 48 5.76 -0.58 -27.14
N GLU A 49 4.46 -0.55 -26.82
CA GLU A 49 3.96 -0.21 -25.49
C GLU A 49 3.77 -1.43 -24.60
N VAL A 50 3.87 -1.17 -23.30
CA VAL A 50 3.85 -2.13 -22.19
C VAL A 50 2.41 -2.55 -21.86
N VAL A 51 2.28 -3.77 -21.36
CA VAL A 51 1.04 -4.53 -21.37
C VAL A 51 0.41 -4.69 -19.99
N ARG A 52 -0.93 -4.75 -19.87
CA ARG A 52 -1.64 -4.81 -18.58
C ARG A 52 -2.32 -6.18 -18.37
N ILE A 53 -2.09 -6.80 -17.21
CA ILE A 53 -2.83 -7.99 -16.74
C ILE A 53 -3.82 -7.59 -15.65
N SER A 54 -5.07 -7.26 -15.97
CA SER A 54 -6.06 -6.99 -14.93
C SER A 54 -6.67 -8.31 -14.41
N ILE A 55 -6.44 -8.65 -13.14
CA ILE A 55 -7.22 -9.69 -12.46
C ILE A 55 -8.55 -9.04 -12.05
N PRO A 56 -9.71 -9.52 -12.52
CA PRO A 56 -10.99 -8.99 -12.05
C PRO A 56 -11.03 -9.14 -10.52
N GLY A 57 -11.47 -8.07 -9.84
CA GLY A 57 -11.79 -8.14 -8.42
C GLY A 57 -12.75 -9.30 -8.15
N PRO A 58 -12.82 -9.81 -6.91
CA PRO A 58 -13.73 -10.90 -6.57
C PRO A 58 -15.13 -10.61 -7.11
N PRO A 59 -15.84 -11.63 -7.64
CA PRO A 59 -17.11 -11.45 -8.33
C PRO A 59 -18.04 -10.58 -7.47
N THR A 60 -18.77 -9.68 -8.13
CA THR A 60 -19.80 -8.86 -7.49
C THR A 60 -20.64 -9.75 -6.58
N ALA A 61 -20.61 -9.42 -5.29
CA ALA A 61 -21.25 -10.21 -4.25
C ALA A 61 -22.71 -10.47 -4.60
N SER A 62 -23.05 -11.74 -4.85
CA SER A 62 -24.43 -12.19 -5.04
C SER A 62 -25.17 -12.14 -3.71
N PHE A 63 -26.22 -11.32 -3.61
CA PHE A 63 -27.12 -11.23 -2.46
C PHE A 63 -28.51 -11.76 -2.81
N PRO A 64 -28.77 -13.07 -2.66
CA PRO A 64 -30.05 -13.66 -3.02
C PRO A 64 -31.17 -13.24 -2.05
N THR A 65 -32.39 -13.06 -2.58
CA THR A 65 -33.59 -12.78 -1.80
C THR A 65 -34.23 -14.09 -1.31
N GLU A 66 -33.92 -14.50 -0.08
CA GLU A 66 -34.33 -15.78 0.49
C GLU A 66 -35.33 -15.63 1.65
N TRP A 67 -36.58 -15.28 1.35
CA TRP A 67 -37.62 -15.07 2.37
C TRP A 67 -37.93 -16.31 3.23
N GLY A 68 -37.71 -17.52 2.71
CA GLY A 68 -37.88 -18.76 3.50
C GLY A 68 -37.00 -18.82 4.75
N LYS A 69 -35.73 -18.38 4.64
CA LYS A 69 -34.83 -18.30 5.81
C LYS A 69 -35.24 -17.20 6.79
N THR A 70 -35.78 -16.10 6.27
CA THR A 70 -36.36 -15.03 7.09
C THR A 70 -37.57 -15.53 7.86
N ALA A 71 -38.45 -16.33 7.26
CA ALA A 71 -39.60 -16.94 7.93
C ALA A 71 -39.18 -17.90 9.06
N ILE A 72 -38.11 -18.68 8.87
CA ILE A 72 -37.54 -19.54 9.92
C ILE A 72 -37.03 -18.69 11.09
N ALA A 73 -36.25 -17.63 10.82
CA ALA A 73 -35.77 -16.72 11.87
C ALA A 73 -36.92 -15.99 12.59
N PHE A 74 -37.99 -15.66 11.87
CA PHE A 74 -39.21 -15.07 12.43
C PHE A 74 -39.93 -16.03 13.38
N PHE A 75 -40.14 -17.29 12.97
CA PHE A 75 -40.75 -18.31 13.81
C PHE A 75 -39.90 -18.56 15.07
N TYR A 76 -38.58 -18.65 14.93
CA TYR A 76 -37.65 -18.75 16.06
C TYR A 76 -37.81 -17.58 17.05
N ALA A 77 -37.84 -16.34 16.55
CA ALA A 77 -38.02 -15.16 17.40
C ALA A 77 -39.37 -15.18 18.13
N ILE A 78 -40.46 -15.56 17.45
CA ILE A 78 -41.80 -15.70 18.06
C ILE A 78 -41.80 -16.78 19.15
N CYS A 79 -41.22 -17.97 18.87
CA CYS A 79 -41.15 -19.04 19.86
C CYS A 79 -40.38 -18.60 21.10
N CYS A 80 -39.23 -17.93 20.92
CA CYS A 80 -38.46 -17.37 22.03
C CYS A 80 -39.27 -16.32 22.79
N PHE A 81 -39.98 -15.42 22.10
CA PHE A 81 -40.80 -14.40 22.74
C PHE A 81 -41.94 -15.01 23.58
N ILE A 82 -42.69 -15.96 23.03
CA ILE A 82 -43.74 -16.69 23.75
C ILE A 82 -43.18 -17.40 24.99
N PHE A 83 -42.04 -18.07 24.83
CA PHE A 83 -41.38 -18.76 25.93
C PHE A 83 -40.91 -17.79 27.02
N THR A 84 -40.37 -16.64 26.65
CA THR A 84 -40.02 -15.57 27.59
C THR A 84 -41.24 -15.07 28.35
N THR A 85 -42.38 -14.81 27.69
CA THR A 85 -43.61 -14.36 28.37
C THR A 85 -44.18 -15.41 29.31
N LEU A 86 -44.14 -16.69 28.92
CA LEU A 86 -44.49 -17.81 29.80
C LEU A 86 -43.58 -17.83 31.03
N MET A 87 -42.27 -17.70 30.85
CA MET A 87 -41.32 -17.71 31.96
C MET A 87 -41.45 -16.51 32.89
N ILE A 88 -41.76 -15.32 32.39
CA ILE A 88 -42.07 -14.15 33.24
C ILE A 88 -43.25 -14.49 34.18
N SER A 89 -44.27 -15.18 33.67
CA SER A 89 -45.39 -15.63 34.50
C SER A 89 -45.01 -16.69 35.54
N VAL A 90 -44.11 -17.61 35.20
CA VAL A 90 -43.62 -18.64 36.13
C VAL A 90 -42.76 -18.03 37.23
N VAL A 91 -41.84 -17.14 36.84
CA VAL A 91 -40.92 -16.45 37.74
C VAL A 91 -41.69 -15.58 38.74
N HIS A 92 -42.76 -14.92 38.29
CA HIS A 92 -43.64 -14.16 39.17
C HIS A 92 -44.26 -14.96 40.31
N GLU A 93 -44.64 -16.22 40.08
CA GLU A 93 -45.15 -17.09 41.15
C GLU A 93 -44.04 -17.45 42.16
N ARG A 94 -42.79 -17.58 41.69
CA ARG A 94 -41.61 -17.95 42.50
C ARG A 94 -41.07 -16.79 43.34
N VAL A 95 -41.21 -15.54 42.89
CA VAL A 95 -40.64 -14.38 43.57
C VAL A 95 -41.31 -14.18 44.94
N PRO A 96 -40.55 -14.12 46.05
CA PRO A 96 -41.11 -13.90 47.37
C PRO A 96 -41.74 -12.49 47.48
N PRO A 97 -42.73 -12.29 48.38
CA PRO A 97 -43.27 -10.97 48.66
C PRO A 97 -42.15 -9.99 49.07
N LYS A 98 -42.26 -8.74 48.64
CA LYS A 98 -41.26 -7.68 48.90
C LYS A 98 -41.10 -7.36 50.39
N GLU A 99 -42.10 -7.69 51.19
CA GLU A 99 -42.09 -7.58 52.65
C GLU A 99 -41.17 -8.61 53.31
N VAL A 100 -40.92 -9.75 52.64
CA VAL A 100 -40.05 -10.84 53.12
C VAL A 100 -38.64 -10.75 52.53
N SER A 101 -38.51 -10.19 51.33
CA SER A 101 -37.22 -10.00 50.65
C SER A 101 -37.12 -8.56 50.13
N PRO A 102 -36.52 -7.64 50.91
CA PRO A 102 -36.42 -6.23 50.52
C PRO A 102 -35.50 -6.05 49.29
N PRO A 103 -35.59 -4.88 48.61
CA PRO A 103 -34.73 -4.56 47.48
C PRO A 103 -33.24 -4.64 47.83
N LEU A 104 -32.43 -5.08 46.86
CA LEU A 104 -30.98 -5.12 47.01
C LEU A 104 -30.39 -3.69 46.90
N PRO A 105 -29.27 -3.41 47.59
CA PRO A 105 -28.61 -2.12 47.45
C PRO A 105 -28.08 -1.94 46.03
N ASP A 106 -28.36 -0.79 45.43
CA ASP A 106 -27.90 -0.41 44.09
C ASP A 106 -27.30 0.99 44.14
N LYS A 107 -26.06 1.12 43.65
CA LYS A 107 -25.30 2.37 43.78
C LYS A 107 -25.95 3.53 43.04
N PHE A 108 -26.72 3.27 41.99
CA PHE A 108 -27.42 4.32 41.27
C PHE A 108 -28.62 4.84 42.07
N PHE A 109 -29.35 3.96 42.75
CA PHE A 109 -30.48 4.33 43.59
C PHE A 109 -30.05 5.13 44.83
N ASP A 110 -28.82 4.92 45.32
CA ASP A 110 -28.24 5.74 46.40
C ASP A 110 -27.96 7.20 45.97
N VAL A 111 -27.81 7.45 44.66
CA VAL A 111 -27.37 8.74 44.10
C VAL A 111 -28.54 9.53 43.50
N PHE A 112 -29.51 8.85 42.91
CA PHE A 112 -30.63 9.48 42.21
C PHE A 112 -31.97 9.03 42.79
N ASP A 113 -32.80 10.00 43.18
CA ASP A 113 -34.17 9.75 43.62
C ASP A 113 -35.07 9.27 42.47
N ARG A 114 -36.12 8.52 42.82
CA ARG A 114 -37.07 7.95 41.86
C ARG A 114 -37.87 9.03 41.14
N VAL A 115 -37.95 8.90 39.81
CA VAL A 115 -38.79 9.75 38.94
C VAL A 115 -39.91 8.92 38.32
N GLU A 116 -41.15 9.16 38.75
CA GLU A 116 -42.29 8.28 38.41
C GLU A 116 -42.67 8.25 36.92
N TRP A 117 -42.47 9.36 36.19
CA TRP A 117 -42.79 9.45 34.76
C TRP A 117 -41.67 8.95 33.84
N ALA A 118 -40.48 8.66 34.39
CA ALA A 118 -39.31 8.31 33.58
C ALA A 118 -39.51 6.99 32.81
N PHE A 119 -40.19 6.01 33.40
CA PHE A 119 -40.43 4.73 32.73
C PHE A 119 -41.30 4.87 31.47
N THR A 120 -42.32 5.73 31.52
CA THR A 120 -43.16 6.06 30.37
C THR A 120 -42.34 6.66 29.22
N VAL A 121 -41.37 7.53 29.54
CA VAL A 121 -40.47 8.12 28.53
C VAL A 121 -39.59 7.06 27.87
N CYS A 122 -39.11 6.08 28.64
CA CYS A 122 -38.39 4.93 28.09
C CYS A 122 -39.27 4.16 27.08
N GLU A 123 -40.51 3.81 27.44
CA GLU A 123 -41.40 3.06 26.55
C GLU A 123 -41.72 3.85 25.27
N VAL A 124 -41.97 5.15 25.38
CA VAL A 124 -42.22 6.04 24.24
C VAL A 124 -40.99 6.11 23.33
N ASN A 125 -39.79 6.32 23.88
CA ASN A 125 -38.54 6.32 23.10
C ASN A 125 -38.29 4.99 22.41
N GLY A 126 -38.58 3.87 23.08
CA GLY A 126 -38.52 2.52 22.51
C GLY A 126 -39.45 2.35 21.33
N MET A 127 -40.71 2.76 21.45
CA MET A 127 -41.68 2.69 20.35
C MET A 127 -41.26 3.55 19.16
N ILE A 128 -40.78 4.78 19.40
CA ILE A 128 -40.29 5.66 18.33
C ILE A 128 -39.12 4.99 17.58
N LEU A 129 -38.13 4.47 18.31
CA LEU A 129 -36.98 3.79 17.70
C LEU A 129 -37.38 2.57 16.88
N VAL A 130 -38.34 1.76 17.36
CA VAL A 130 -38.85 0.59 16.63
C VAL A 130 -39.58 1.02 15.35
N ILE A 131 -40.40 2.06 15.41
CA ILE A 131 -41.09 2.60 14.22
C ILE A 131 -40.07 3.10 13.20
N VAL A 132 -39.10 3.89 13.63
CA VAL A 132 -38.00 4.40 12.79
C VAL A 132 -37.22 3.26 12.14
N TRP A 133 -36.91 2.21 12.91
CA TRP A 133 -36.25 1.02 12.41
C TRP A 133 -37.09 0.28 11.36
N ILE A 134 -38.39 0.08 11.59
CA ILE A 134 -39.28 -0.58 10.63
C ILE A 134 -39.36 0.23 9.33
N LEU A 135 -39.47 1.55 9.42
CA LEU A 135 -39.45 2.44 8.25
C LEU A 135 -38.13 2.30 7.49
N GLN A 136 -36.98 2.39 8.17
CA GLN A 136 -35.66 2.19 7.55
C GLN A 136 -35.55 0.82 6.89
N TRP A 137 -35.94 -0.25 7.60
CA TRP A 137 -35.88 -1.63 7.10
C TRP A 137 -36.75 -1.82 5.85
N SER A 138 -37.94 -1.20 5.83
CA SER A 138 -38.84 -1.23 4.68
C SER A 138 -38.25 -0.55 3.44
N LEU A 139 -37.30 0.37 3.60
CA LEU A 139 -36.65 1.08 2.51
C LEU A 139 -35.36 0.40 2.02
N LEU A 140 -34.81 -0.58 2.74
CA LEU A 140 -33.57 -1.26 2.33
C LEU A 140 -33.78 -2.12 1.07
N LYS A 141 -32.75 -2.25 0.22
CA LYS A 141 -32.78 -3.15 -0.95
C LYS A 141 -32.73 -4.62 -0.55
N HIS A 142 -31.92 -4.96 0.46
CA HIS A 142 -31.67 -6.34 0.89
C HIS A 142 -32.47 -6.72 2.16
N LYS A 143 -33.78 -6.43 2.16
CA LYS A 143 -34.67 -6.54 3.35
C LYS A 143 -34.70 -7.92 3.99
N SER A 144 -34.72 -8.99 3.18
CA SER A 144 -34.79 -10.37 3.66
C SER A 144 -33.56 -10.76 4.50
N ILE A 145 -32.36 -10.36 4.07
CA ILE A 145 -31.10 -10.65 4.78
C ILE A 145 -31.03 -9.84 6.06
N VAL A 146 -31.30 -8.54 6.00
CA VAL A 146 -31.24 -7.67 7.20
C VAL A 146 -32.31 -8.09 8.23
N GLY A 147 -33.52 -8.41 7.76
CA GLY A 147 -34.62 -8.87 8.61
C GLY A 147 -34.31 -10.18 9.34
N ARG A 148 -33.75 -11.18 8.65
CA ARG A 148 -33.40 -12.46 9.32
C ARG A 148 -32.28 -12.30 10.35
N ARG A 149 -31.32 -11.40 10.11
CA ARG A 149 -30.25 -11.09 11.09
C ARG A 149 -30.84 -10.46 12.35
N PHE A 150 -31.73 -9.47 12.19
CA PHE A 150 -32.41 -8.81 13.30
C PHE A 150 -33.22 -9.82 14.13
N LEU A 151 -34.08 -10.60 13.47
CA LEU A 151 -34.97 -11.57 14.12
C LEU A 151 -34.19 -12.67 14.87
N PHE A 152 -33.11 -13.18 14.28
CA PHE A 152 -32.30 -14.22 14.91
C PHE A 152 -31.55 -13.71 16.15
N ILE A 153 -30.92 -12.53 16.06
CA ILE A 153 -30.23 -11.92 17.20
C ILE A 153 -31.25 -11.59 18.30
N LEU A 154 -32.40 -11.03 17.93
CA LEU A 154 -33.48 -10.73 18.87
C LEU A 154 -33.97 -12.00 19.60
N GLY A 155 -34.30 -13.07 18.87
CA GLY A 155 -34.73 -14.34 19.46
C GLY A 155 -33.68 -14.93 20.42
N THR A 156 -32.40 -14.86 20.05
CA THR A 156 -31.30 -15.36 20.89
C THR A 156 -31.15 -14.57 22.20
N LEU A 157 -31.31 -13.23 22.15
CA LEU A 157 -31.27 -12.39 23.36
C LEU A 157 -32.44 -12.69 24.30
N TYR A 158 -33.64 -12.92 23.75
CA TYR A 158 -34.82 -13.30 24.54
C TYR A 158 -34.71 -14.73 25.10
N LEU A 159 -34.06 -15.65 24.39
CA LEU A 159 -33.72 -16.97 24.92
C LEU A 159 -32.76 -16.87 26.12
N TYR A 160 -31.70 -16.05 26.03
CA TYR A 160 -30.79 -15.83 27.14
C TYR A 160 -31.50 -15.22 28.35
N ARG A 161 -32.35 -14.21 28.12
CA ARG A 161 -33.22 -13.64 29.17
C ARG A 161 -34.07 -14.72 29.84
N CYS A 162 -34.68 -15.58 29.03
CA CYS A 162 -35.53 -16.65 29.51
C CYS A 162 -34.79 -17.59 30.48
N ILE A 163 -33.56 -17.98 30.14
CA ILE A 163 -32.72 -18.85 30.96
C ILE A 163 -32.31 -18.13 32.25
N THR A 164 -31.83 -16.88 32.16
CA THR A 164 -31.31 -16.15 33.32
C THR A 164 -32.40 -15.86 34.35
N MET A 165 -33.59 -15.46 33.91
CA MET A 165 -34.74 -15.21 34.81
C MET A 165 -35.21 -16.49 35.52
N TYR A 166 -35.18 -17.63 34.84
CA TYR A 166 -35.62 -18.90 35.45
C TYR A 166 -34.61 -19.42 36.48
N VAL A 167 -33.31 -19.30 36.17
CA VAL A 167 -32.23 -19.77 37.03
C VAL A 167 -32.14 -18.92 38.30
N THR A 168 -32.23 -17.59 38.17
CA THR A 168 -32.09 -16.67 39.31
C THR A 168 -33.19 -15.62 39.29
N THR A 169 -34.04 -15.66 40.32
CA THR A 169 -35.10 -14.66 40.54
C THR A 169 -34.63 -13.65 41.58
N LEU A 170 -34.56 -12.38 41.22
CA LEU A 170 -34.16 -11.29 42.12
C LEU A 170 -35.40 -10.62 42.78
N PRO A 171 -35.26 -10.09 44.00
CA PRO A 171 -36.33 -9.29 44.62
C PRO A 171 -36.59 -8.01 43.84
N VAL A 172 -37.78 -7.43 44.00
CA VAL A 172 -38.16 -6.19 43.31
C VAL A 172 -37.19 -5.04 43.64
N PRO A 173 -36.86 -4.15 42.68
CA PRO A 173 -35.87 -3.09 42.87
C PRO A 173 -36.35 -1.92 43.72
N GLY A 174 -37.66 -1.82 44.00
CA GLY A 174 -38.21 -0.79 44.88
C GLY A 174 -39.52 -1.20 45.55
N MET A 175 -39.83 -0.55 46.66
CA MET A 175 -41.04 -0.83 47.45
C MET A 175 -42.31 -0.28 46.79
N HIS A 176 -42.20 0.61 45.80
CA HIS A 176 -43.31 1.21 45.05
C HIS A 176 -44.05 0.22 44.14
N PHE A 177 -43.47 -0.93 43.84
CA PHE A 177 -44.05 -1.93 42.94
C PHE A 177 -45.36 -2.52 43.48
N LYS A 178 -46.42 -2.46 42.65
CA LYS A 178 -47.70 -3.17 42.88
C LYS A 178 -47.74 -4.43 42.02
N CYS A 179 -47.21 -5.52 42.57
CA CYS A 179 -47.23 -6.81 41.90
C CYS A 179 -48.65 -7.37 41.79
N SER A 180 -48.94 -8.06 40.69
CA SER A 180 -50.23 -8.71 40.50
C SER A 180 -50.40 -9.90 41.46
N PRO A 181 -51.64 -10.33 41.79
CA PRO A 181 -51.85 -11.43 42.73
C PRO A 181 -51.32 -12.76 42.18
N LYS A 182 -50.79 -13.61 43.07
CA LYS A 182 -50.31 -14.97 42.77
C LYS A 182 -51.48 -15.90 42.49
N LEU A 183 -51.31 -16.79 41.51
CA LEU A 183 -52.37 -17.68 41.02
C LEU A 183 -52.27 -19.12 41.57
N HIS A 184 -51.22 -19.44 42.34
CA HIS A 184 -51.09 -20.68 43.13
C HIS A 184 -51.42 -21.98 42.36
N GLY A 185 -51.07 -22.06 41.08
CA GLY A 185 -51.23 -23.26 40.25
C GLY A 185 -52.49 -23.33 39.37
N ASP A 186 -53.31 -22.28 39.29
CA ASP A 186 -54.41 -22.20 38.31
C ASP A 186 -53.89 -21.95 36.87
N TRP A 187 -53.69 -23.04 36.13
CA TRP A 187 -53.15 -23.01 34.77
C TRP A 187 -54.03 -22.24 33.78
N LYS A 188 -55.35 -22.20 33.97
CA LYS A 188 -56.27 -21.54 33.04
C LYS A 188 -56.17 -20.02 33.16
N SER A 189 -56.15 -19.52 34.40
CA SER A 189 -55.94 -18.10 34.68
C SER A 189 -54.51 -17.65 34.34
N GLN A 190 -53.52 -18.51 34.55
CA GLN A 190 -52.14 -18.27 34.16
C GLN A 190 -51.99 -18.13 32.63
N MET A 191 -52.63 -19.01 31.85
CA MET A 191 -52.61 -18.94 30.39
C MET A 191 -53.31 -17.67 29.88
N TRP A 192 -54.44 -17.27 30.48
CA TRP A 192 -55.10 -15.99 30.15
C TRP A 192 -54.22 -14.78 30.44
N ARG A 193 -53.46 -14.79 31.54
CA ARG A 193 -52.50 -13.73 31.88
C ARG A 193 -51.37 -13.65 30.84
N VAL A 194 -50.85 -14.80 30.40
CA VAL A 194 -49.82 -14.90 29.36
C VAL A 194 -50.34 -14.36 28.02
N LEU A 195 -51.54 -14.74 27.60
CA LEU A 195 -52.16 -14.24 26.37
C LEU A 195 -52.36 -12.72 26.39
N LYS A 196 -52.76 -12.16 27.54
CA LYS A 196 -52.90 -10.71 27.73
C LYS A 196 -51.55 -9.98 27.67
N LEU A 197 -50.49 -10.56 28.22
CA LEU A 197 -49.13 -10.03 28.12
C LEU A 197 -48.57 -10.08 26.70
N LEU A 198 -48.85 -11.16 25.96
CA LEU A 198 -48.49 -11.29 24.54
C LEU A 198 -49.21 -10.24 23.69
N ALA A 199 -50.50 -10.01 23.93
CA ALA A 199 -51.29 -9.00 23.21
C ALA A 199 -50.78 -7.56 23.48
N GLY A 200 -50.28 -7.29 24.69
CA GLY A 200 -49.70 -5.99 25.06
C GLY A 200 -48.23 -5.79 24.66
N GLY A 201 -47.61 -6.76 23.98
CA GLY A 201 -46.21 -6.68 23.53
C GLY A 201 -45.18 -6.54 24.67
N GLY A 202 -45.58 -6.80 25.92
CA GLY A 202 -44.74 -6.61 27.11
C GLY A 202 -44.58 -5.17 27.58
N LEU A 203 -45.35 -4.20 27.04
CA LEU A 203 -45.34 -2.80 27.47
C LEU A 203 -46.35 -2.55 28.60
N THR A 204 -45.96 -1.72 29.57
CA THR A 204 -46.79 -1.34 30.71
C THR A 204 -47.86 -0.31 30.33
N ILE A 205 -47.62 0.55 29.33
CA ILE A 205 -48.60 1.54 28.82
C ILE A 205 -49.88 0.92 28.26
N THR A 206 -49.88 -0.37 27.92
CA THR A 206 -51.05 -1.08 27.37
C THR A 206 -52.04 -1.58 28.44
N GLY A 207 -51.80 -1.25 29.73
CA GLY A 207 -52.63 -1.70 30.85
C GLY A 207 -52.44 -3.19 31.17
N SER A 208 -51.26 -3.74 30.84
CA SER A 208 -50.89 -5.11 31.17
C SER A 208 -50.54 -5.24 32.66
N HIS A 209 -50.86 -6.38 33.27
CA HIS A 209 -50.65 -6.63 34.69
C HIS A 209 -49.15 -6.58 35.04
N HIS A 210 -48.75 -5.80 36.05
CA HIS A 210 -47.36 -5.73 36.52
C HIS A 210 -46.93 -7.09 37.11
N MET A 211 -46.13 -7.82 36.35
CA MET A 211 -45.52 -9.08 36.74
C MET A 211 -44.13 -8.81 37.31
N CYS A 212 -43.89 -9.27 38.54
CA CYS A 212 -42.63 -9.04 39.25
C CYS A 212 -41.68 -10.22 39.10
N GLY A 213 -40.37 -9.97 39.00
CA GLY A 213 -39.32 -11.00 39.02
C GLY A 213 -38.32 -10.99 37.88
N ASP A 214 -38.42 -10.03 36.95
CA ASP A 214 -37.58 -9.91 35.76
C ASP A 214 -36.57 -8.76 35.90
N TYR A 215 -35.57 -8.95 36.76
CA TYR A 215 -34.65 -7.87 37.17
C TYR A 215 -33.16 -8.25 37.05
N LEU A 216 -32.82 -9.27 36.26
CA LEU A 216 -31.42 -9.66 36.00
C LEU A 216 -30.97 -9.35 34.57
N TYR A 217 -31.91 -9.26 33.62
CA TYR A 217 -31.60 -9.06 32.20
C TYR A 217 -32.70 -8.23 31.51
N SER A 218 -32.55 -6.91 31.50
CA SER A 218 -33.61 -5.99 31.07
C SER A 218 -33.94 -6.08 29.58
N GLY A 219 -35.20 -6.41 29.26
CA GLY A 219 -35.70 -6.46 27.89
C GLY A 219 -35.82 -5.10 27.20
N HIS A 220 -36.14 -4.05 27.95
CA HIS A 220 -36.24 -2.69 27.41
C HIS A 220 -34.88 -2.19 26.93
N THR A 221 -33.82 -2.43 27.73
CA THR A 221 -32.44 -2.13 27.36
C THR A 221 -32.00 -2.91 26.12
N VAL A 222 -32.36 -4.20 26.01
CA VAL A 222 -32.11 -5.02 24.82
C VAL A 222 -32.74 -4.38 23.58
N MET A 223 -34.03 -4.03 23.64
CA MET A 223 -34.76 -3.47 22.49
C MET A 223 -34.22 -2.11 22.07
N LEU A 224 -33.98 -1.18 23.00
CA LEU A 224 -33.39 0.13 22.72
C LEU A 224 -32.02 0.01 22.05
N THR A 225 -31.12 -0.76 22.68
CA THR A 225 -29.73 -0.92 22.23
C THR A 225 -29.66 -1.63 20.89
N LEU A 226 -30.36 -2.75 20.73
CA LEU A 226 -30.33 -3.54 19.49
C LEU A 226 -30.89 -2.75 18.30
N THR A 227 -32.00 -2.04 18.51
CA THR A 227 -32.66 -1.26 17.45
C THR A 227 -31.74 -0.12 16.98
N TYR A 228 -31.10 0.60 17.90
CA TYR A 228 -30.11 1.62 17.54
C TYR A 228 -28.90 1.04 16.78
N LEU A 229 -28.35 -0.10 17.23
CA LEU A 229 -27.21 -0.74 16.55
C LEU A 229 -27.55 -1.13 15.11
N PHE A 230 -28.76 -1.67 14.87
CA PHE A 230 -29.23 -2.00 13.53
C PHE A 230 -29.51 -0.76 12.67
N ILE A 231 -30.11 0.28 13.25
CA ILE A 231 -30.28 1.59 12.59
C ILE A 231 -28.93 2.10 12.09
N LYS A 232 -27.93 2.18 12.99
CA LYS A 232 -26.59 2.70 12.69
C LYS A 232 -25.83 1.84 11.68
N GLU A 233 -25.92 0.52 11.77
CA GLU A 233 -25.19 -0.38 10.87
C GLU A 233 -25.74 -0.36 9.44
N TYR A 234 -27.06 -0.33 9.28
CA TYR A 234 -27.71 -0.42 7.96
C TYR A 234 -28.17 0.92 7.39
N SER A 235 -27.61 2.04 7.86
CA SER A 235 -27.84 3.36 7.25
C SER A 235 -26.54 4.08 6.85
N PRO A 236 -26.59 5.00 5.87
CA PRO A 236 -25.41 5.70 5.35
C PRO A 236 -24.75 6.58 6.42
N ARG A 237 -23.42 6.62 6.44
CA ARG A 237 -22.64 7.42 7.41
C ARG A 237 -22.85 8.94 7.27
N ARG A 238 -23.28 9.40 6.09
CA ARG A 238 -23.64 10.81 5.84
C ARG A 238 -24.83 11.31 6.67
N PHE A 239 -25.70 10.41 7.16
CA PHE A 239 -26.86 10.77 7.98
C PHE A 239 -26.48 10.85 9.47
N TRP A 240 -25.42 11.60 9.77
CA TRP A 240 -24.87 11.71 11.13
C TRP A 240 -25.89 12.30 12.12
N CYS A 241 -26.67 13.31 11.74
CA CYS A 241 -27.74 13.87 12.59
C CYS A 241 -28.80 12.82 12.96
N TYR A 242 -29.17 11.95 12.01
CA TYR A 242 -30.12 10.87 12.24
C TYR A 242 -29.55 9.81 13.20
N HIS A 243 -28.26 9.48 13.08
CA HIS A 243 -27.58 8.57 14.01
C HIS A 243 -27.47 9.16 15.41
N TRP A 244 -27.14 10.44 15.53
CA TRP A 244 -27.10 11.14 16.80
C TRP A 244 -28.49 11.21 17.43
N GLY A 245 -29.53 11.57 16.68
CA GLY A 245 -30.90 11.58 17.17
C GLY A 245 -31.35 10.21 17.72
N CYS A 246 -31.15 9.15 16.95
CA CYS A 246 -31.50 7.79 17.39
C CYS A 246 -30.63 7.30 18.56
N GLY A 247 -29.35 7.65 18.57
CA GLY A 247 -28.43 7.34 19.67
C GLY A 247 -28.84 8.02 20.97
N THR A 248 -29.18 9.31 20.91
CA THR A 248 -29.68 10.07 22.06
C THR A 248 -30.98 9.49 22.59
N LEU A 249 -31.94 9.15 21.72
CA LEU A 249 -33.19 8.48 22.14
C LEU A 249 -32.92 7.16 22.89
N SER A 250 -31.97 6.36 22.41
CA SER A 250 -31.60 5.10 23.06
C SER A 250 -30.93 5.34 24.41
N VAL A 251 -29.99 6.28 24.52
CA VAL A 251 -29.27 6.58 25.77
C VAL A 251 -30.21 7.17 26.81
N VAL A 252 -31.05 8.12 26.42
CA VAL A 252 -32.06 8.72 27.30
C VAL A 252 -33.05 7.65 27.76
N GLY A 253 -33.51 6.78 26.86
CA GLY A 253 -34.39 5.66 27.23
C GLY A 253 -33.75 4.74 28.28
N VAL A 254 -32.49 4.33 28.08
CA VAL A 254 -31.76 3.49 29.04
C VAL A 254 -31.54 4.19 30.39
N PHE A 255 -31.25 5.49 30.38
CA PHE A 255 -31.08 6.26 31.61
C PHE A 255 -32.41 6.42 32.38
N CYS A 256 -33.51 6.64 31.66
CA CYS A 256 -34.85 6.73 32.24
C CYS A 256 -35.33 5.42 32.88
N ILE A 257 -34.86 4.25 32.39
CA ILE A 257 -35.11 2.96 33.04
C ILE A 257 -34.56 2.97 34.48
N LEU A 258 -33.33 3.47 34.67
CA LEU A 258 -32.69 3.53 35.98
C LEU A 258 -33.32 4.59 36.87
N LEU A 259 -33.66 5.77 36.34
CA LEU A 259 -34.33 6.84 37.11
C LEU A 259 -35.74 6.45 37.60
N ALA A 260 -36.43 5.56 36.90
CA ALA A 260 -37.72 5.04 37.35
C ALA A 260 -37.60 4.11 38.56
N HIS A 261 -36.38 3.64 38.88
CA HIS A 261 -36.10 2.58 39.86
C HIS A 261 -36.83 1.27 39.54
N ASP A 262 -37.13 1.04 38.26
CA ASP A 262 -37.92 -0.13 37.84
C ASP A 262 -37.06 -1.34 37.45
N HIS A 263 -35.74 -1.13 37.35
CA HIS A 263 -34.73 -2.09 36.95
C HIS A 263 -33.41 -1.78 37.68
N TYR A 264 -32.68 -2.79 38.13
CA TYR A 264 -31.38 -2.60 38.79
C TYR A 264 -30.31 -2.17 37.77
N THR A 265 -29.30 -1.41 38.21
CA THR A 265 -28.18 -1.01 37.35
C THR A 265 -27.48 -2.20 36.71
N ILE A 266 -27.35 -3.31 37.44
CA ILE A 266 -26.73 -4.53 36.92
C ILE A 266 -27.51 -5.13 35.74
N ASP A 267 -28.84 -5.06 35.75
CA ASP A 267 -29.67 -5.65 34.70
C ASP A 267 -29.55 -4.89 33.37
N VAL A 268 -29.31 -3.57 33.44
CA VAL A 268 -29.05 -2.69 32.31
C VAL A 268 -27.65 -2.94 31.77
N VAL A 269 -26.64 -3.03 32.64
CA VAL A 269 -25.25 -3.26 32.24
C VAL A 269 -25.09 -4.63 31.57
N VAL A 270 -25.67 -5.68 32.15
CA VAL A 270 -25.62 -7.04 31.58
C VAL A 270 -26.37 -7.07 30.24
N ALA A 271 -27.57 -6.48 30.16
CA ALA A 271 -28.34 -6.41 28.91
C ALA A 271 -27.56 -5.67 27.80
N TYR A 272 -26.95 -4.53 28.10
CA TYR A 272 -26.11 -3.79 27.16
C TYR A 272 -24.90 -4.61 26.70
N PHE A 273 -24.17 -5.23 27.64
CA PHE A 273 -22.97 -6.01 27.31
C PHE A 273 -23.32 -7.21 26.42
N VAL A 274 -24.30 -8.02 26.79
CA VAL A 274 -24.67 -9.21 26.00
C VAL A 274 -25.23 -8.82 24.62
N THR A 275 -26.07 -7.79 24.55
CA THR A 275 -26.63 -7.29 23.28
C THR A 275 -25.53 -6.82 22.32
N THR A 276 -24.60 -5.99 22.80
CA THR A 276 -23.51 -5.48 21.97
C THR A 276 -22.55 -6.61 21.55
N ARG A 277 -22.17 -7.52 22.46
CA ARG A 277 -21.26 -8.64 22.13
C ARG A 277 -21.87 -9.60 21.11
N LEU A 278 -23.14 -9.98 21.29
CA LEU A 278 -23.83 -10.84 20.33
C LEU A 278 -23.95 -10.17 18.97
N PHE A 279 -24.30 -8.87 18.94
CA PHE A 279 -24.37 -8.09 17.69
C PHE A 279 -23.04 -8.08 16.95
N TRP A 280 -21.94 -7.75 17.64
CA TRP A 280 -20.61 -7.67 17.02
C TRP A 280 -20.08 -9.04 16.60
N TRP A 281 -20.27 -10.09 17.41
CA TRP A 281 -19.88 -11.45 17.03
C TRP A 281 -20.63 -11.93 15.80
N TYR A 282 -21.96 -11.74 15.76
CA TYR A 282 -22.77 -12.13 14.62
C TYR A 282 -22.34 -11.38 13.35
N HIS A 283 -22.23 -10.05 13.39
CA HIS A 283 -21.88 -9.25 12.21
C HIS A 283 -20.44 -9.46 11.76
N THR A 284 -19.51 -9.70 12.69
CA THR A 284 -18.13 -10.08 12.36
C THR A 284 -18.13 -11.41 11.61
N MET A 285 -18.77 -12.45 12.15
CA MET A 285 -18.86 -13.73 11.44
C MET A 285 -19.61 -13.61 10.10
N ALA A 286 -20.64 -12.76 10.03
CA ALA A 286 -21.43 -12.57 8.82
C ALA A 286 -20.66 -11.82 7.71
N ASN A 287 -19.70 -10.98 8.07
CA ASN A 287 -18.94 -10.14 7.13
C ASN A 287 -17.62 -10.78 6.68
N TYR A 288 -17.05 -11.71 7.46
CA TYR A 288 -15.84 -12.45 7.12
C TYR A 288 -16.20 -13.88 6.67
N SER A 289 -15.99 -14.19 5.37
CA SER A 289 -16.31 -15.50 4.79
C SER A 289 -15.58 -16.67 5.46
N GLU A 290 -14.36 -16.45 5.95
CA GLU A 290 -13.57 -17.45 6.68
C GLU A 290 -14.24 -17.91 7.97
N LEU A 291 -14.98 -17.01 8.64
CA LEU A 291 -15.69 -17.28 9.89
C LEU A 291 -17.04 -17.98 9.68
N LYS A 292 -17.48 -18.17 8.42
CA LYS A 292 -18.68 -18.95 8.08
C LYS A 292 -18.38 -20.43 7.85
N ALA A 293 -17.10 -20.78 7.63
CA ALA A 293 -16.66 -22.16 7.41
C ALA A 293 -16.34 -22.85 8.74
N LEU A 294 -16.66 -24.15 8.83
CA LEU A 294 -16.22 -25.00 9.94
C LEU A 294 -14.72 -25.26 9.77
N SER A 295 -13.89 -24.48 10.46
CA SER A 295 -12.44 -24.64 10.50
C SER A 295 -11.98 -24.91 11.93
N PRO A 296 -11.00 -25.81 12.17
CA PRO A 296 -10.41 -26.00 13.50
C PRO A 296 -9.76 -24.73 14.07
N SER A 297 -9.42 -23.74 13.24
CA SER A 297 -8.91 -22.42 13.65
C SER A 297 -10.00 -21.40 14.01
N ASN A 298 -11.27 -21.68 13.72
CA ASN A 298 -12.39 -20.78 14.02
C ASN A 298 -12.98 -21.11 15.40
N PHE A 299 -12.46 -20.49 16.45
CA PHE A 299 -12.97 -20.71 17.81
C PHE A 299 -14.43 -20.29 17.98
N LEU A 300 -14.94 -19.34 17.18
CA LEU A 300 -16.36 -18.93 17.20
C LEU A 300 -17.29 -20.02 16.66
N SER A 301 -16.77 -21.03 15.94
CA SER A 301 -17.56 -22.18 15.51
C SER A 301 -18.03 -23.08 16.66
N ARG A 302 -17.49 -22.88 17.87
CA ARG A 302 -17.85 -23.62 19.09
C ARG A 302 -19.09 -23.03 19.79
N ILE A 303 -19.58 -21.88 19.34
CA ILE A 303 -20.78 -21.27 19.90
C ILE A 303 -22.00 -22.13 19.52
N TRP A 304 -22.90 -22.39 20.47
CA TRP A 304 -24.02 -23.33 20.28
C TRP A 304 -24.94 -22.97 19.10
N TRP A 305 -25.13 -21.68 18.83
CA TRP A 305 -25.97 -21.18 17.74
C TRP A 305 -25.25 -21.07 16.39
N TYR A 306 -23.96 -21.44 16.31
CA TYR A 306 -23.15 -21.31 15.10
C TYR A 306 -23.72 -22.08 13.90
N ARG A 307 -24.28 -23.26 14.12
CA ARG A 307 -24.89 -24.06 13.05
C ARG A 307 -26.10 -23.37 12.43
N ALA A 308 -26.94 -22.76 13.27
CA ALA A 308 -28.08 -21.97 12.81
C ALA A 308 -27.61 -20.71 12.07
N PHE A 309 -26.58 -20.03 12.57
CA PHE A 309 -25.92 -18.91 11.88
C PHE A 309 -25.40 -19.31 10.49
N GLN A 310 -24.69 -20.44 10.39
CA GLN A 310 -24.14 -20.94 9.15
C GLN A 310 -25.24 -21.16 8.11
N TYR A 311 -26.35 -21.79 8.50
CA TYR A 311 -27.52 -21.99 7.62
C TYR A 311 -28.13 -20.66 7.14
N LEU A 312 -28.29 -19.69 8.06
CA LEU A 312 -28.85 -18.38 7.72
C LEU A 312 -27.93 -17.58 6.79
N GLU A 313 -26.61 -17.71 6.91
CA GLU A 313 -25.62 -16.86 6.21
C GLU A 313 -24.87 -17.57 5.06
N GLN A 314 -25.12 -18.86 4.80
CA GLN A 314 -24.41 -19.67 3.78
C GLN A 314 -24.37 -19.06 2.38
N ASN A 315 -25.43 -18.34 1.99
CA ASN A 315 -25.61 -17.79 0.64
C ASN A 315 -25.36 -16.28 0.58
N VAL A 316 -24.84 -15.66 1.64
CA VAL A 316 -24.46 -14.24 1.67
C VAL A 316 -22.96 -14.14 1.51
N GLN A 317 -22.52 -13.64 0.36
CA GLN A 317 -21.09 -13.43 0.11
C GLN A 317 -20.73 -11.98 0.39
N GLY A 318 -19.91 -11.73 1.40
CA GLY A 318 -19.42 -10.39 1.76
C GLY A 318 -20.39 -9.51 2.55
N VAL A 319 -20.05 -8.22 2.65
CA VAL A 319 -20.78 -7.21 3.44
C VAL A 319 -22.01 -6.74 2.68
N VAL A 320 -23.19 -6.85 3.30
CA VAL A 320 -24.46 -6.40 2.70
C VAL A 320 -24.41 -4.88 2.47
N PRO A 321 -24.58 -4.38 1.23
CA PRO A 321 -24.48 -2.97 0.93
C PRO A 321 -25.68 -2.18 1.48
N ARG A 322 -25.42 -0.96 1.95
CA ARG A 322 -26.40 -0.03 2.54
C ARG A 322 -27.21 0.70 1.46
N SER A 323 -27.90 -0.06 0.62
CA SER A 323 -28.68 0.46 -0.51
C SER A 323 -30.17 0.53 -0.19
N PHE A 324 -30.85 1.56 -0.70
CA PHE A 324 -32.27 1.86 -0.42
C PHE A 324 -33.08 1.89 -1.73
N HIS A 325 -34.37 1.52 -1.67
CA HIS A 325 -35.36 1.78 -2.71
C HIS A 325 -36.03 3.13 -2.45
N ILE A 326 -35.96 4.06 -3.40
CA ILE A 326 -36.67 5.35 -3.33
C ILE A 326 -38.10 5.13 -3.85
N PRO A 327 -39.16 5.50 -3.09
CA PRO A 327 -40.54 5.25 -3.52
C PRO A 327 -41.14 6.23 -4.56
N PHE A 328 -40.43 7.27 -4.98
CA PHE A 328 -40.99 8.30 -5.87
C PHE A 328 -40.06 8.66 -7.03
N SER A 329 -40.55 8.56 -8.26
CA SER A 329 -39.87 9.04 -9.46
C SER A 329 -39.96 10.57 -9.54
N LEU A 330 -38.92 11.26 -9.10
CA LEU A 330 -38.66 12.63 -9.55
C LEU A 330 -37.77 12.54 -10.81
N ARG A 331 -38.30 13.04 -11.92
CA ARG A 331 -37.64 13.11 -13.23
C ARG A 331 -36.31 13.86 -13.14
N SER A 332 -35.28 13.24 -13.69
CA SER A 332 -34.05 13.79 -14.29
C SER A 332 -33.54 15.15 -13.79
N ILE A 333 -32.53 15.11 -12.92
CA ILE A 333 -31.39 16.03 -13.02
C ILE A 333 -30.16 15.13 -13.09
N GLN A 334 -29.51 15.09 -14.26
CA GLN A 334 -28.22 14.42 -14.44
C GLN A 334 -27.18 15.12 -13.56
N TRP A 335 -26.72 14.44 -12.52
CA TRP A 335 -25.44 14.70 -11.89
C TRP A 335 -24.58 13.45 -12.09
N GLY A 336 -23.39 13.64 -12.66
CA GLY A 336 -22.46 12.59 -13.05
C GLY A 336 -22.13 11.65 -11.90
N THR A 337 -22.20 10.36 -12.17
CA THR A 337 -21.76 9.30 -11.27
C THR A 337 -20.25 9.39 -11.08
N MET A 338 -19.82 10.00 -9.97
CA MET A 338 -18.52 9.75 -9.35
C MET A 338 -18.63 8.47 -8.51
N ASP A 339 -17.80 7.49 -8.83
CA ASP A 339 -17.72 6.21 -8.15
C ASP A 339 -17.07 6.43 -6.77
N GLU A 340 -17.88 6.54 -5.71
CA GLU A 340 -17.40 6.70 -4.33
C GLU A 340 -16.74 5.40 -3.82
N GLY A 341 -15.40 5.39 -3.90
CA GLY A 341 -14.56 4.41 -3.21
C GLY A 341 -14.81 4.42 -1.70
N ARG A 342 -15.14 3.26 -1.14
CA ARG A 342 -15.31 3.07 0.31
C ARG A 342 -13.94 3.10 0.98
N HIS A 343 -13.72 4.08 1.86
CA HIS A 343 -12.53 4.20 2.70
C HIS A 343 -12.82 3.68 4.12
N HIS A 344 -12.16 2.60 4.56
CA HIS A 344 -11.95 2.29 5.99
C HIS A 344 -10.48 1.98 6.31
N GLY A 345 -9.84 2.98 6.93
CA GLY A 345 -8.90 2.90 8.05
C GLY A 345 -7.77 1.88 8.05
N GLN A 346 -6.55 2.35 7.74
CA GLN A 346 -5.29 2.14 8.48
C GLN A 346 -4.15 2.82 7.69
N SER A 347 -3.35 3.63 8.37
CA SER A 347 -2.78 4.86 7.81
C SER A 347 -1.45 5.24 8.46
N ALA A 348 -0.37 5.10 7.68
CA ALA A 348 0.96 5.70 7.81
C ALA A 348 1.84 5.28 6.61
N ASP A 349 1.47 4.19 5.93
CA ASP A 349 2.33 3.53 4.95
C ASP A 349 2.08 3.94 3.48
N ARG A 350 1.70 5.17 3.13
CA ARG A 350 1.26 5.43 1.73
C ARG A 350 2.39 5.57 0.70
N GLU A 351 3.62 5.88 1.12
CA GLU A 351 4.83 5.76 0.27
C GLU A 351 5.51 4.39 0.42
N GLN A 352 5.60 3.81 1.62
CA GLN A 352 6.19 2.47 1.78
C GLN A 352 5.23 1.32 1.42
N GLY A 353 3.94 1.64 1.28
CA GLY A 353 2.81 0.73 1.06
C GLY A 353 2.44 0.48 -0.39
N ALA A 354 3.10 1.14 -1.34
CA ALA A 354 3.04 0.68 -2.72
C ALA A 354 3.75 -0.70 -2.85
N MET A 355 4.67 -0.98 -1.92
CA MET A 355 5.21 -2.31 -1.67
C MET A 355 4.30 -3.19 -0.81
N ALA A 356 3.63 -2.58 0.16
CA ALA A 356 2.98 -3.24 1.28
C ALA A 356 1.45 -3.30 1.09
N SER A 357 0.94 -4.51 0.81
CA SER A 357 -0.50 -4.73 0.66
C SER A 357 -1.25 -4.43 1.96
N SER A 358 -1.98 -3.31 2.07
CA SER A 358 -3.00 -3.09 3.12
C SER A 358 -4.38 -3.57 2.62
N LYS A 359 -5.38 -3.76 3.50
CA LYS A 359 -6.58 -4.63 3.32
C LYS A 359 -7.45 -4.47 2.04
N GLU A 360 -7.26 -3.43 1.24
CA GLU A 360 -7.95 -3.23 -0.05
C GLU A 360 -7.00 -3.28 -1.28
N ARG A 361 -5.69 -3.43 -1.05
CA ARG A 361 -4.61 -3.08 -1.99
C ARG A 361 -3.61 -4.22 -2.16
N GLY A 362 -4.08 -5.40 -2.57
CA GLY A 362 -3.19 -6.46 -3.08
C GLY A 362 -2.75 -6.15 -4.51
N THR A 363 -1.62 -6.72 -4.95
CA THR A 363 -1.27 -6.72 -6.38
C THR A 363 -2.40 -7.38 -7.17
N GLY A 364 -3.01 -6.61 -8.06
CA GLY A 364 -4.13 -7.02 -8.90
C GLY A 364 -3.71 -7.43 -10.30
N GLY A 365 -2.40 -7.44 -10.59
CA GLY A 365 -1.91 -7.65 -11.94
C GLY A 365 -0.42 -7.35 -12.12
N ILE A 366 0.04 -7.44 -13.36
CA ILE A 366 1.39 -7.08 -13.80
C ILE A 366 1.27 -6.09 -14.96
N HIS A 367 2.04 -5.01 -14.93
CA HIS A 367 2.25 -4.06 -16.02
C HIS A 367 3.60 -4.34 -16.69
N THR A 368 4.70 -4.31 -15.92
CA THR A 368 6.00 -4.83 -16.36
C THR A 368 6.51 -5.91 -15.43
N ARG A 369 7.37 -6.78 -15.95
CA ARG A 369 8.24 -7.59 -15.09
C ARG A 369 9.24 -6.68 -14.38
N LEU A 370 9.73 -7.16 -13.24
CA LEU A 370 10.81 -6.57 -12.48
C LEU A 370 12.08 -7.36 -12.76
N PHE A 371 13.18 -6.70 -13.13
CA PHE A 371 14.44 -7.35 -13.48
C PHE A 371 15.54 -7.02 -12.47
N SER A 372 16.50 -7.94 -12.37
CA SER A 372 17.81 -7.70 -11.75
C SER A 372 18.83 -7.60 -12.86
N ARG A 373 19.56 -6.48 -12.92
CA ARG A 373 20.56 -6.18 -13.95
C ARG A 373 21.93 -6.07 -13.30
N ALA A 374 22.79 -7.04 -13.56
CA ALA A 374 24.12 -7.14 -12.98
C ALA A 374 25.20 -6.74 -13.99
N PHE A 375 26.15 -5.92 -13.54
CA PHE A 375 27.33 -5.50 -14.26
C PHE A 375 28.56 -5.97 -13.50
N ILE A 376 29.45 -6.68 -14.17
CA ILE A 376 30.70 -7.17 -13.61
C ILE A 376 31.84 -6.51 -14.37
N VAL A 377 32.72 -5.83 -13.63
CA VAL A 377 33.96 -5.26 -14.17
C VAL A 377 35.12 -5.96 -13.49
N ASP A 378 36.09 -6.37 -14.30
CA ASP A 378 37.28 -7.10 -13.90
C ASP A 378 38.51 -6.43 -14.54
N ASP A 379 39.50 -6.06 -13.72
CA ASP A 379 40.76 -5.46 -14.18
C ASP A 379 41.91 -6.48 -14.29
N GLY A 380 41.62 -7.77 -14.14
CA GLY A 380 42.55 -8.88 -14.10
C GLY A 380 43.07 -9.22 -12.70
N ASN A 381 42.95 -8.30 -11.73
CA ASN A 381 43.38 -8.50 -10.35
C ASN A 381 42.20 -8.52 -9.37
N LYS A 382 41.23 -7.65 -9.61
CA LYS A 382 40.04 -7.44 -8.78
C LYS A 382 38.81 -7.48 -9.67
N ARG A 383 37.69 -7.79 -9.03
CA ARG A 383 36.38 -7.81 -9.65
C ARG A 383 35.40 -7.06 -8.79
N VAL A 384 34.52 -6.30 -9.44
CA VAL A 384 33.42 -5.58 -8.79
C VAL A 384 32.12 -5.94 -9.45
N VAL A 385 31.05 -6.02 -8.65
CA VAL A 385 29.70 -6.33 -9.09
C VAL A 385 28.79 -5.20 -8.66
N PHE A 386 28.13 -4.60 -9.64
CA PHE A 386 27.03 -3.69 -9.40
C PHE A 386 25.73 -4.33 -9.87
N VAL A 387 24.70 -4.34 -9.02
CA VAL A 387 23.37 -4.83 -9.39
C VAL A 387 22.32 -3.74 -9.18
N SER A 388 21.61 -3.38 -10.25
CA SER A 388 20.39 -2.58 -10.18
C SER A 388 19.18 -3.49 -10.27
N VAL A 389 18.27 -3.39 -9.29
CA VAL A 389 17.09 -4.26 -9.22
C VAL A 389 15.82 -3.41 -9.24
N ASP A 390 14.87 -3.77 -10.09
CA ASP A 390 13.55 -3.15 -10.16
C ASP A 390 12.72 -3.46 -8.90
N MET A 391 13.02 -2.75 -7.81
CA MET A 391 12.35 -2.84 -6.53
C MET A 391 12.41 -1.50 -5.80
N GLY A 392 11.53 -1.32 -4.83
CA GLY A 392 11.50 -0.20 -3.90
C GLY A 392 12.83 -0.02 -3.17
N MET A 393 13.37 -1.05 -2.53
CA MET A 393 14.65 -0.92 -1.82
C MET A 393 15.28 -2.27 -1.48
N VAL A 394 16.60 -2.32 -1.35
CA VAL A 394 17.30 -3.52 -0.87
C VAL A 394 17.21 -3.60 0.65
N SER A 395 16.74 -4.74 1.18
CA SER A 395 16.70 -5.00 2.62
C SER A 395 17.99 -5.66 3.10
N GLN A 396 18.36 -5.46 4.37
CA GLN A 396 19.56 -6.10 4.95
C GLN A 396 19.47 -7.63 4.87
N ARG A 397 18.26 -8.19 5.06
CA ARG A 397 18.02 -9.62 4.91
C ARG A 397 18.31 -10.10 3.49
N LEU A 398 17.79 -9.39 2.48
CA LEU A 398 18.00 -9.74 1.08
C LEU A 398 19.48 -9.71 0.71
N ARG A 399 20.21 -8.66 1.13
CA ARG A 399 21.66 -8.58 0.91
C ARG A 399 22.42 -9.75 1.52
N LEU A 400 22.15 -10.06 2.78
CA LEU A 400 22.82 -11.16 3.49
C LEU A 400 22.50 -12.53 2.85
N GLU A 401 21.25 -12.78 2.43
CA GLU A 401 20.90 -14.01 1.73
C GLU A 401 21.57 -14.13 0.35
N VAL A 402 21.66 -13.02 -0.41
CA VAL A 402 22.39 -12.99 -1.69
C VAL A 402 23.88 -13.24 -1.50
N LEU A 403 24.53 -12.55 -0.56
CA LEU A 403 25.96 -12.73 -0.28
C LEU A 403 26.27 -14.16 0.14
N LYS A 404 25.42 -14.76 0.99
CA LYS A 404 25.55 -16.17 1.36
C LYS A 404 25.43 -17.10 0.15
N ALA A 405 24.43 -16.89 -0.71
CA ALA A 405 24.25 -17.72 -1.90
C ALA A 405 25.41 -17.56 -2.91
N LEU A 406 26.00 -16.37 -3.00
CA LEU A 406 27.20 -16.12 -3.79
C LEU A 406 28.43 -16.79 -3.19
N GLU A 407 28.59 -16.74 -1.87
CA GLU A 407 29.69 -17.43 -1.16
C GLU A 407 29.60 -18.94 -1.36
N GLU A 408 28.41 -19.54 -1.22
CA GLU A 408 28.18 -20.96 -1.46
C GLU A 408 28.54 -21.39 -2.90
N LYS A 409 28.33 -20.51 -3.88
CA LYS A 409 28.54 -20.81 -5.31
C LYS A 409 29.94 -20.45 -5.84
N TYR A 410 30.52 -19.36 -5.34
CA TYR A 410 31.73 -18.72 -5.86
C TYR A 410 32.84 -18.55 -4.83
N GLY A 411 32.66 -19.05 -3.60
CA GLY A 411 33.61 -18.89 -2.51
C GLY A 411 33.83 -17.42 -2.18
N THR A 412 35.10 -17.01 -2.09
CA THR A 412 35.49 -15.64 -1.69
C THR A 412 35.54 -14.65 -2.85
N LEU A 413 35.10 -15.02 -4.05
CA LEU A 413 35.18 -14.15 -5.24
C LEU A 413 34.24 -12.94 -5.14
N TYR A 414 33.02 -13.16 -4.64
CA TYR A 414 32.00 -12.14 -4.47
C TYR A 414 31.66 -11.98 -2.99
N ARG A 415 32.03 -10.84 -2.42
CA ARG A 415 32.03 -10.54 -1.00
C ARG A 415 31.27 -9.23 -0.73
N GLN A 416 31.10 -8.92 0.54
CA GLN A 416 30.49 -7.68 0.99
C GLN A 416 31.17 -6.41 0.44
N ASP A 417 32.49 -6.43 0.21
CA ASP A 417 33.25 -5.26 -0.24
C ASP A 417 33.11 -4.97 -1.74
N ASN A 418 32.93 -6.00 -2.56
CA ASN A 418 32.91 -5.86 -4.02
C ASN A 418 31.55 -6.14 -4.68
N VAL A 419 30.49 -6.35 -3.89
CA VAL A 419 29.11 -6.48 -4.38
C VAL A 419 28.24 -5.35 -3.84
N VAL A 420 27.69 -4.53 -4.75
CA VAL A 420 26.67 -3.51 -4.46
C VAL A 420 25.32 -3.99 -5.01
N LEU A 421 24.28 -3.94 -4.18
CA LEU A 421 22.90 -4.17 -4.58
C LEU A 421 22.12 -2.87 -4.40
N SER A 422 21.50 -2.34 -5.46
CA SER A 422 20.72 -1.10 -5.46
C SER A 422 19.30 -1.33 -5.98
N GLY A 423 18.31 -0.82 -5.26
CA GLY A 423 16.92 -0.77 -5.76
C GLY A 423 16.71 0.46 -6.65
N THR A 424 15.99 0.32 -7.76
CA THR A 424 15.61 1.48 -8.60
C THR A 424 14.70 2.46 -7.86
N HIS A 425 14.05 1.99 -6.79
CA HIS A 425 13.00 2.66 -6.03
C HIS A 425 11.62 2.64 -6.68
N THR A 426 11.28 1.61 -7.47
CA THR A 426 9.89 1.45 -7.89
C THR A 426 8.97 1.18 -6.71
N HIS A 427 7.92 2.00 -6.61
CA HIS A 427 6.86 1.83 -5.63
C HIS A 427 5.89 0.72 -6.04
N SER A 428 5.93 0.23 -7.28
CA SER A 428 4.97 -0.78 -7.78
C SER A 428 5.51 -2.23 -7.73
N GLY A 429 6.30 -2.58 -6.71
CA GLY A 429 6.83 -3.94 -6.50
C GLY A 429 6.17 -4.70 -5.35
N PRO A 430 6.20 -6.05 -5.29
CA PRO A 430 5.69 -6.78 -4.14
C PRO A 430 6.63 -6.66 -2.91
N ALA A 431 6.08 -6.49 -1.70
CA ALA A 431 6.87 -6.50 -0.46
C ALA A 431 7.02 -7.88 0.21
N GLY A 432 7.32 -7.86 1.52
CA GLY A 432 7.48 -9.03 2.36
C GLY A 432 8.87 -9.62 2.40
N TYR A 433 9.90 -8.84 2.08
CA TYR A 433 11.30 -9.31 2.02
C TYR A 433 12.22 -8.62 3.06
N PHE A 434 11.64 -8.04 4.11
CA PHE A 434 12.37 -7.41 5.22
C PHE A 434 12.41 -8.30 6.46
N GLN A 435 13.35 -7.98 7.36
CA GLN A 435 13.47 -8.63 8.68
C GLN A 435 13.17 -7.71 9.87
N TYR A 436 13.18 -6.39 9.68
CA TYR A 436 12.91 -5.42 10.75
C TYR A 436 11.40 -5.18 10.90
N THR A 437 10.94 -5.03 12.15
CA THR A 437 9.51 -5.09 12.49
C THR A 437 8.67 -4.05 11.76
N LEU A 438 9.15 -2.81 11.61
CA LEU A 438 8.37 -1.75 10.96
C LEU A 438 7.95 -2.18 9.55
N PHE A 439 8.92 -2.58 8.72
CA PHE A 439 8.67 -3.01 7.34
C PHE A 439 7.90 -4.32 7.25
N MET A 440 8.00 -5.20 8.25
CA MET A 440 7.14 -6.38 8.32
C MET A 440 5.69 -6.01 8.64
N ILE A 441 5.44 -5.05 9.53
CA ILE A 441 4.07 -4.58 9.81
C ILE A 441 3.44 -4.03 8.52
N THR A 442 4.13 -3.13 7.83
CA THR A 442 3.62 -2.54 6.59
C THR A 442 3.38 -3.62 5.54
N SER A 443 4.33 -4.56 5.37
CA SER A 443 4.26 -5.65 4.38
C SER A 443 3.22 -6.74 4.69
N LYS A 444 2.53 -6.68 5.83
CA LYS A 444 1.79 -7.81 6.43
C LYS A 444 2.66 -9.06 6.65
N GLY A 445 3.94 -8.83 6.92
CA GLY A 445 4.93 -9.78 7.38
C GLY A 445 5.92 -10.24 6.31
N TYR A 446 6.72 -11.23 6.69
CA TYR A 446 7.69 -11.89 5.83
C TYR A 446 6.99 -12.88 4.88
N ILE A 447 7.33 -12.81 3.59
CA ILE A 447 6.75 -13.59 2.50
C ILE A 447 7.88 -14.35 1.81
N LYS A 448 8.16 -15.55 2.31
CA LYS A 448 9.27 -16.40 1.84
C LYS A 448 9.33 -16.57 0.30
N PRO A 449 8.22 -16.83 -0.42
CA PRO A 449 8.28 -16.91 -1.88
C PRO A 449 8.74 -15.61 -2.57
N SER A 450 8.41 -14.43 -2.01
CA SER A 450 8.82 -13.14 -2.56
C SER A 450 10.34 -12.94 -2.44
N ILE A 451 10.90 -13.12 -1.24
CA ILE A 451 12.34 -12.94 -1.04
C ILE A 451 13.15 -13.99 -1.81
N GLN A 452 12.70 -15.25 -1.86
CA GLN A 452 13.41 -16.29 -2.59
C GLN A 452 13.46 -15.98 -4.09
N ALA A 453 12.38 -15.42 -4.66
CA ALA A 453 12.38 -14.97 -6.06
C ALA A 453 13.39 -13.85 -6.30
N LEU A 454 13.51 -12.89 -5.36
CA LEU A 454 14.51 -11.81 -5.42
C LEU A 454 15.94 -12.34 -5.31
N VAL A 455 16.24 -13.16 -4.29
CA VAL A 455 17.57 -13.77 -4.09
C VAL A 455 17.97 -14.55 -5.34
N ASN A 456 17.09 -15.43 -5.82
CA ASN A 456 17.36 -16.24 -6.99
C ASN A 456 17.55 -15.40 -8.25
N GLY A 457 16.74 -14.36 -8.46
CA GLY A 457 16.86 -13.45 -9.61
C GLY A 457 18.17 -12.68 -9.60
N ILE A 458 18.57 -12.17 -8.42
CA ILE A 458 19.83 -11.44 -8.26
C ILE A 458 21.02 -12.36 -8.51
N VAL A 459 21.10 -13.52 -7.83
CA VAL A 459 22.17 -14.49 -8.01
C VAL A 459 22.23 -14.97 -9.46
N LYS A 460 21.08 -15.17 -10.12
CA LYS A 460 21.02 -15.53 -11.54
C LYS A 460 21.60 -14.44 -12.43
N SER A 461 21.22 -13.18 -12.23
CA SER A 461 21.76 -12.08 -13.05
C SER A 461 23.28 -11.93 -12.90
N ILE A 462 23.82 -12.12 -11.69
CA ILE A 462 25.26 -12.12 -11.44
C ILE A 462 25.92 -13.32 -12.12
N ASP A 463 25.29 -14.50 -12.08
CA ASP A 463 25.78 -15.71 -12.74
C ASP A 463 25.83 -15.57 -14.27
N GLU A 464 24.79 -14.98 -14.87
CA GLU A 464 24.74 -14.68 -16.31
C GLU A 464 25.82 -13.67 -16.69
N ALA A 465 26.01 -12.60 -15.90
CA ALA A 465 27.08 -11.63 -16.12
C ALA A 465 28.48 -12.27 -15.95
N HIS A 466 28.68 -13.12 -14.95
CA HIS A 466 29.94 -13.84 -14.73
C HIS A 466 30.30 -14.73 -15.93
N LYS A 467 29.32 -15.45 -16.48
CA LYS A 467 29.53 -16.37 -17.61
C LYS A 467 29.71 -15.65 -18.95
N SER A 468 29.31 -14.39 -19.03
CA SER A 468 29.35 -13.59 -20.26
C SER A 468 30.40 -12.48 -20.25
N MET A 469 31.33 -12.48 -19.29
CA MET A 469 32.44 -11.54 -19.26
C MET A 469 33.25 -11.60 -20.56
N LYS A 470 33.58 -10.43 -21.09
CA LYS A 470 34.39 -10.27 -22.30
C LYS A 470 35.39 -9.12 -22.09
N PRO A 471 36.57 -9.17 -22.72
CA PRO A 471 37.41 -8.00 -22.85
C PRO A 471 36.63 -6.86 -23.52
N GLY A 472 36.79 -5.65 -22.99
CA GLY A 472 35.98 -4.52 -23.43
C GLY A 472 36.50 -3.19 -22.92
N ARG A 473 35.76 -2.12 -23.21
CA ARG A 473 36.05 -0.75 -22.83
C ARG A 473 34.85 -0.11 -22.13
N ILE A 474 35.13 0.84 -21.26
CA ILE A 474 34.11 1.61 -20.55
C ILE A 474 34.28 3.07 -20.94
N PHE A 475 33.18 3.73 -21.29
CA PHE A 475 33.15 5.16 -21.61
C PHE A 475 32.19 5.88 -20.69
N MET A 476 32.55 7.07 -20.24
CA MET A 476 31.69 7.93 -19.45
C MET A 476 31.17 9.10 -20.29
N ASN A 477 29.93 9.49 -20.04
CA ASN A 477 29.38 10.75 -20.54
C ASN A 477 28.35 11.33 -19.56
N LYS A 478 28.08 12.63 -19.66
CA LYS A 478 27.15 13.34 -18.78
C LYS A 478 26.33 14.36 -19.57
N GLY A 479 25.11 14.57 -19.14
CA GLY A 479 24.20 15.56 -19.73
C GLY A 479 23.14 15.99 -18.74
N ASN A 480 22.23 16.85 -19.15
CA ASN A 480 21.11 17.29 -18.32
C ASN A 480 19.78 16.79 -18.88
N VAL A 481 18.93 16.23 -18.02
CA VAL A 481 17.52 15.92 -18.31
C VAL A 481 16.67 17.00 -17.66
N VAL A 482 16.03 17.83 -18.49
CA VAL A 482 15.19 18.94 -18.04
C VAL A 482 13.72 18.53 -18.04
N GLY A 483 12.94 19.03 -17.08
CA GLY A 483 11.49 18.81 -17.05
C GLY A 483 11.09 17.36 -16.80
N SER A 484 11.94 16.58 -16.13
CA SER A 484 11.65 15.19 -15.73
C SER A 484 11.79 14.97 -14.22
N ASN A 485 12.08 16.03 -13.48
CA ASN A 485 12.12 16.01 -12.03
C ASN A 485 11.67 17.35 -11.42
N LEU A 486 11.13 17.30 -10.20
CA LEU A 486 10.65 18.44 -9.43
C LEU A 486 10.99 18.24 -7.96
N ASN A 487 11.48 19.28 -7.26
CA ASN A 487 11.69 19.16 -5.82
C ASN A 487 10.34 19.17 -5.08
N ARG A 488 10.06 18.14 -4.28
CA ARG A 488 8.80 17.98 -3.53
C ARG A 488 8.83 18.55 -2.11
N SER A 489 10.01 18.98 -1.65
CA SER A 489 10.23 19.68 -0.38
C SER A 489 11.07 20.96 -0.60
N PRO A 490 10.64 21.87 -1.50
CA PRO A 490 11.45 23.02 -1.91
C PRO A 490 11.71 23.98 -0.74
N HIS A 491 10.79 24.10 0.21
CA HIS A 491 10.99 24.90 1.41
C HIS A 491 12.17 24.39 2.26
N SER A 492 12.30 23.07 2.43
CA SER A 492 13.45 22.48 3.13
C SER A 492 14.76 22.74 2.39
N TYR A 493 14.77 22.59 1.06
CA TYR A 493 15.96 22.91 0.25
C TYR A 493 16.41 24.37 0.46
N MET A 494 15.47 25.31 0.52
CA MET A 494 15.76 26.74 0.71
C MET A 494 16.39 27.07 2.07
N ASN A 495 16.28 26.18 3.05
CA ASN A 495 16.91 26.33 4.36
C ASN A 495 18.42 26.05 4.33
N ASN A 496 18.93 25.39 3.28
CA ASN A 496 20.38 25.27 3.08
C ASN A 496 21.03 26.66 2.89
N PRO A 497 22.30 26.85 3.28
CA PRO A 497 22.97 28.15 3.20
C PRO A 497 22.89 28.77 1.80
N GLU A 498 22.57 30.06 1.73
CA GLU A 498 22.36 30.75 0.45
C GLU A 498 23.60 30.69 -0.46
N GLU A 499 24.78 30.89 0.13
CA GLU A 499 26.07 30.81 -0.58
C GLU A 499 26.33 29.41 -1.15
N GLU A 500 25.85 28.35 -0.49
CA GLU A 500 25.91 27.01 -1.04
C GLU A 500 24.91 26.82 -2.18
N ARG A 501 23.67 27.30 -2.02
CA ARG A 501 22.61 27.17 -3.03
C ARG A 501 22.97 27.89 -4.33
N LYS A 502 23.60 29.07 -4.26
CA LYS A 502 24.07 29.86 -5.42
C LYS A 502 25.08 29.10 -6.31
N ARG A 503 25.74 28.06 -5.80
CA ARG A 503 26.65 27.19 -6.58
C ARG A 503 25.91 26.29 -7.57
N TYR A 504 24.60 26.14 -7.43
CA TYR A 504 23.78 25.24 -8.23
C TYR A 504 22.65 26.01 -8.91
N LYS A 505 22.35 25.64 -10.17
CA LYS A 505 21.32 26.30 -10.96
C LYS A 505 19.91 26.03 -10.44
N ASN A 506 19.65 24.79 -10.03
CA ASN A 506 18.32 24.29 -9.66
C ASN A 506 18.34 23.57 -8.30
N ASN A 507 17.15 23.42 -7.71
CA ASN A 507 16.93 22.69 -6.45
C ASN A 507 16.73 21.18 -6.65
N THR A 508 16.93 20.67 -7.86
CA THR A 508 17.06 19.25 -8.20
C THR A 508 18.37 19.03 -8.96
N ASP A 509 18.86 17.80 -8.98
CA ASP A 509 19.97 17.41 -9.85
C ASP A 509 19.44 16.97 -11.21
N GLU A 510 19.54 17.85 -12.20
CA GLU A 510 19.18 17.56 -13.61
C GLU A 510 20.25 16.73 -14.33
N GLN A 511 21.45 16.60 -13.76
CA GLN A 511 22.54 15.89 -14.40
C GLN A 511 22.29 14.37 -14.38
N ILE A 512 22.37 13.75 -15.55
CA ILE A 512 22.45 12.31 -15.75
C ILE A 512 23.90 11.93 -16.08
N VAL A 513 24.39 10.87 -15.45
CA VAL A 513 25.74 10.33 -15.68
C VAL A 513 25.59 8.91 -16.22
N SER A 514 26.24 8.61 -17.35
CA SER A 514 26.15 7.31 -18.00
C SER A 514 27.52 6.68 -18.20
N LEU A 515 27.63 5.39 -17.88
CA LEU A 515 28.73 4.51 -18.28
C LEU A 515 28.25 3.59 -19.40
N LYS A 516 28.92 3.66 -20.53
CA LYS A 516 28.76 2.79 -21.68
C LYS A 516 29.79 1.67 -21.61
N PHE A 517 29.34 0.44 -21.76
CA PHE A 517 30.18 -0.76 -21.82
C PHE A 517 30.16 -1.28 -23.25
N THR A 518 31.34 -1.50 -23.83
CA THR A 518 31.51 -2.10 -25.16
C THR A 518 32.48 -3.26 -25.09
N ASP A 519 32.37 -4.20 -26.02
CA ASP A 519 33.48 -5.12 -26.29
C ASP A 519 34.58 -4.43 -27.11
N LEU A 520 35.58 -5.21 -27.54
CA LEU A 520 36.70 -4.71 -28.34
C LEU A 520 36.32 -4.39 -29.79
N ASP A 521 35.24 -4.99 -30.30
CA ASP A 521 34.73 -4.75 -31.66
C ASP A 521 33.90 -3.45 -31.71
N GLY A 522 33.61 -2.86 -30.54
CA GLY A 522 32.84 -1.64 -30.37
C GLY A 522 31.34 -1.90 -30.25
N ASP A 523 30.92 -3.17 -30.21
CA ASP A 523 29.54 -3.56 -30.00
C ASP A 523 29.15 -3.27 -28.54
N GLY A 524 27.92 -2.78 -28.37
CA GLY A 524 27.41 -2.41 -27.07
C GLY A 524 27.10 -3.62 -26.21
N LEU A 525 27.74 -3.72 -25.04
CA LEU A 525 27.40 -4.73 -24.03
C LEU A 525 26.29 -4.23 -23.10
N GLY A 526 26.32 -2.95 -22.75
CA GLY A 526 25.30 -2.37 -21.89
C GLY A 526 25.53 -0.92 -21.55
N ILE A 527 24.62 -0.37 -20.76
CA ILE A 527 24.69 0.99 -20.22
C ILE A 527 24.25 1.00 -18.76
N PHE A 528 24.94 1.82 -17.97
CA PHE A 528 24.59 2.12 -16.60
C PHE A 528 24.38 3.63 -16.44
N SER A 529 23.20 4.09 -16.05
CA SER A 529 22.85 5.52 -16.11
C SER A 529 22.13 6.02 -14.85
N TRP A 530 22.78 6.88 -14.07
CA TRP A 530 22.23 7.46 -12.84
C TRP A 530 21.50 8.77 -13.11
N PHE A 531 20.28 8.87 -12.62
CA PHE A 531 19.50 10.10 -12.62
C PHE A 531 18.70 10.24 -11.32
N ALA A 532 18.59 11.45 -10.79
CA ALA A 532 17.86 11.72 -9.56
C ALA A 532 16.37 11.98 -9.87
N VAL A 533 15.54 10.95 -9.67
CA VAL A 533 14.08 11.03 -9.71
C VAL A 533 13.46 9.83 -9.00
N HIS A 534 12.39 10.04 -8.21
CA HIS A 534 11.62 8.93 -7.64
C HIS A 534 10.82 8.18 -8.72
N PRO A 535 10.82 6.84 -8.72
CA PRO A 535 9.91 6.05 -9.54
C PRO A 535 8.53 5.87 -8.87
N VAL A 536 7.80 7.00 -8.81
CA VAL A 536 6.43 7.15 -8.27
C VAL A 536 5.48 7.76 -9.32
N SER A 537 5.76 7.56 -10.61
CA SER A 537 4.85 8.01 -11.68
C SER A 537 3.55 7.20 -11.65
N MET A 538 3.68 5.91 -11.34
CA MET A 538 2.57 5.03 -10.96
C MET A 538 2.18 5.36 -9.51
N ASN A 539 1.18 6.22 -9.35
CA ASN A 539 0.71 6.64 -8.03
C ASN A 539 0.08 5.50 -7.21
N TYR A 540 -0.24 5.79 -5.95
CA TYR A 540 -0.75 4.83 -4.96
C TYR A 540 -2.10 4.16 -5.29
N THR A 541 -2.83 4.59 -6.33
CA THR A 541 -4.05 3.92 -6.80
C THR A 541 -3.75 2.72 -7.72
N ASN A 542 -2.51 2.60 -8.20
CA ASN A 542 -2.06 1.48 -9.01
C ASN A 542 -2.16 0.15 -8.24
N ARG A 543 -2.52 -0.93 -8.95
CA ARG A 543 -2.51 -2.31 -8.43
C ARG A 543 -1.63 -3.25 -9.26
N MET A 544 -0.96 -2.74 -10.29
CA MET A 544 -0.18 -3.52 -11.25
C MET A 544 1.29 -3.52 -10.84
N VAL A 545 1.92 -4.70 -10.81
CA VAL A 545 3.38 -4.75 -10.64
C VAL A 545 4.05 -4.01 -11.78
N SER A 546 4.92 -3.03 -11.48
CA SER A 546 5.54 -2.16 -12.47
C SER A 546 6.93 -1.74 -12.03
N SER A 547 7.83 -1.57 -12.99
CA SER A 547 9.19 -1.04 -12.82
C SER A 547 9.23 0.50 -12.92
N ASP A 548 8.07 1.14 -13.10
CA ASP A 548 7.87 2.59 -13.15
C ASP A 548 8.77 3.28 -14.22
N ASN A 549 9.06 4.58 -14.06
CA ASN A 549 9.72 5.42 -15.06
C ASN A 549 11.16 5.00 -15.39
N LEU A 550 12.00 4.70 -14.39
CA LEU A 550 13.38 4.24 -14.58
C LEU A 550 13.42 2.84 -15.21
N GLY A 551 12.49 1.96 -14.83
CA GLY A 551 12.32 0.67 -15.48
C GLY A 551 11.83 0.80 -16.92
N TYR A 552 10.96 1.77 -17.22
CA TYR A 552 10.54 2.06 -18.59
C TYR A 552 11.69 2.61 -19.44
N ALA A 553 12.57 3.45 -18.88
CA ALA A 553 13.79 3.90 -19.55
C ALA A 553 14.72 2.72 -19.89
N SER A 554 14.89 1.79 -18.93
CA SER A 554 15.63 0.54 -19.12
C SER A 554 15.03 -0.31 -20.26
N TYR A 555 13.71 -0.50 -20.22
CA TYR A 555 12.95 -1.24 -21.23
C TYR A 555 13.14 -0.67 -22.64
N LEU A 556 13.00 0.63 -22.84
CA LEU A 556 13.16 1.26 -24.15
C LEU A 556 14.56 1.05 -24.73
N PHE A 557 15.58 1.19 -23.89
CA PHE A 557 16.97 1.02 -24.33
C PHE A 557 17.28 -0.43 -24.69
N GLU A 558 16.85 -1.38 -23.86
CA GLU A 558 17.01 -2.82 -24.12
C GLU A 558 16.28 -3.23 -25.39
N GLN A 559 15.04 -2.76 -25.60
CA GLN A 559 14.29 -3.06 -26.82
C GLN A 559 14.92 -2.47 -28.08
N GLU A 560 15.49 -1.26 -28.00
CA GLU A 560 16.19 -0.67 -29.15
C GLU A 560 17.45 -1.46 -29.52
N LYS A 561 18.24 -1.89 -28.52
CA LYS A 561 19.52 -2.57 -28.76
C LYS A 561 19.38 -4.05 -29.05
N ASN A 562 18.40 -4.72 -28.45
CA ASN A 562 18.12 -6.13 -28.66
C ASN A 562 17.09 -6.34 -29.78
N ILE A 563 17.37 -5.81 -30.97
CA ILE A 563 16.47 -5.91 -32.13
C ILE A 563 16.10 -7.38 -32.39
N GLY A 564 14.80 -7.64 -32.52
CA GLY A 564 14.26 -8.99 -32.74
C GLY A 564 14.16 -9.87 -31.47
N SER A 565 14.59 -9.38 -30.31
CA SER A 565 14.37 -10.06 -29.03
C SER A 565 13.08 -9.59 -28.36
N LEU A 566 12.46 -10.52 -27.63
CA LEU A 566 11.33 -10.20 -26.75
C LEU A 566 11.78 -9.38 -25.53
N PRO A 567 10.88 -8.58 -24.93
CA PRO A 567 11.14 -7.89 -23.66
C PRO A 567 11.72 -8.80 -22.57
N GLY A 568 12.84 -8.37 -21.98
CA GLY A 568 13.58 -9.16 -20.99
C GLY A 568 14.44 -10.28 -21.57
N LYS A 569 14.65 -10.29 -22.89
CA LYS A 569 15.59 -11.15 -23.61
C LYS A 569 16.57 -10.29 -24.41
N GLY A 570 17.66 -10.92 -24.85
CA GLY A 570 18.72 -10.29 -25.63
C GLY A 570 19.99 -10.05 -24.81
N PRO A 571 21.13 -9.82 -25.48
CA PRO A 571 22.42 -9.69 -24.83
C PRO A 571 22.70 -8.31 -24.22
N PHE A 572 22.09 -7.23 -24.71
CA PHE A 572 22.31 -5.87 -24.21
C PHE A 572 21.53 -5.63 -22.92
N VAL A 573 22.18 -5.05 -21.91
CA VAL A 573 21.58 -4.73 -20.61
C VAL A 573 21.62 -3.22 -20.36
N ALA A 574 20.50 -2.61 -19.99
CA ALA A 574 20.42 -1.19 -19.65
C ALA A 574 19.87 -1.00 -18.23
N ALA A 575 20.66 -0.44 -17.33
CA ALA A 575 20.25 -0.19 -15.96
C ALA A 575 20.20 1.31 -15.63
N PHE A 576 19.10 1.71 -15.00
CA PHE A 576 18.85 3.08 -14.55
C PHE A 576 18.60 3.08 -13.03
N PRO A 577 19.65 3.00 -12.19
CA PRO A 577 19.49 3.22 -10.76
C PRO A 577 19.10 4.67 -10.46
N THR A 578 18.42 4.86 -9.34
CA THR A 578 18.23 6.21 -8.81
C THR A 578 19.53 6.73 -8.17
N SER A 579 19.73 8.04 -8.23
CA SER A 579 20.80 8.74 -7.53
C SER A 579 20.34 9.27 -6.17
N ASN A 580 20.57 10.54 -5.86
CA ASN A 580 20.07 11.25 -4.68
C ASN A 580 18.65 11.81 -4.93
N SER A 581 17.64 10.94 -4.95
CA SER A 581 16.26 11.32 -5.27
C SER A 581 15.37 11.65 -4.08
N GLY A 582 15.87 11.69 -2.83
CA GLY A 582 15.06 11.75 -1.62
C GLY A 582 14.00 12.87 -1.57
N ASP A 583 14.24 14.01 -2.21
CA ASP A 583 13.30 15.13 -2.32
C ASP A 583 12.85 15.40 -3.77
N VAL A 584 12.95 14.41 -4.66
CA VAL A 584 12.84 14.60 -6.11
C VAL A 584 11.72 13.74 -6.72
N SER A 585 10.62 14.39 -7.09
CA SER A 585 9.42 13.77 -7.67
C SER A 585 9.43 13.79 -9.20
N PRO A 586 8.86 12.77 -9.88
CA PRO A 586 8.58 12.79 -11.32
C PRO A 586 7.29 13.55 -11.66
N ASN A 587 6.51 13.97 -10.66
CA ASN A 587 5.20 14.58 -10.82
C ASN A 587 5.32 16.09 -11.08
N ILE A 588 5.86 16.43 -12.25
CA ILE A 588 6.33 17.76 -12.63
C ILE A 588 5.24 18.85 -12.77
N ARG A 589 3.94 18.50 -12.79
CA ARG A 589 2.87 19.51 -12.74
C ARG A 589 2.71 20.13 -11.35
N GLY A 590 3.36 19.54 -10.35
CA GLY A 590 3.40 20.05 -8.99
C GLY A 590 2.12 19.81 -8.20
N PRO A 591 2.14 20.14 -6.90
CA PRO A 591 1.07 19.78 -5.97
C PRO A 591 -0.12 20.74 -6.04
N ILE A 592 -1.32 20.18 -6.22
CA ILE A 592 -2.60 20.89 -6.18
C ILE A 592 -3.59 20.19 -5.26
N CYS A 593 -4.60 20.94 -4.82
CA CYS A 593 -5.72 20.45 -4.05
C CYS A 593 -6.74 19.76 -4.95
N LEU A 594 -6.97 18.46 -4.74
CA LEU A 594 -7.83 17.63 -5.60
C LEU A 594 -9.28 18.12 -5.71
N ASN A 595 -9.78 18.78 -4.67
CA ASN A 595 -11.15 19.29 -4.59
C ASN A 595 -11.32 20.68 -5.20
N THR A 596 -10.35 21.59 -5.03
CA THR A 596 -10.48 23.00 -5.44
C THR A 596 -9.69 23.32 -6.71
N GLY A 597 -8.66 22.54 -7.04
CA GLY A 597 -7.70 22.83 -8.10
C GLY A 597 -6.67 23.90 -7.75
N GLU A 598 -6.70 24.43 -6.52
CA GLU A 598 -5.74 25.43 -6.04
C GLU A 598 -4.38 24.81 -5.72
N LYS A 599 -3.32 25.62 -5.64
CA LYS A 599 -2.01 25.13 -5.19
C LYS A 599 -2.08 24.72 -3.72
N CYS A 600 -1.42 23.62 -3.38
CA CYS A 600 -1.27 23.25 -1.97
C CYS A 600 -0.48 24.30 -1.18
N ASP A 601 -0.66 24.29 0.14
CA ASP A 601 0.18 25.05 1.05
C ASP A 601 1.66 24.70 0.86
N TYR A 602 2.49 25.74 0.72
CA TYR A 602 3.90 25.60 0.37
C TYR A 602 4.73 24.97 1.50
N ILE A 603 4.38 25.24 2.76
CA ILE A 603 5.17 24.84 3.93
C ILE A 603 4.77 23.43 4.38
N ASN A 604 3.47 23.16 4.44
CA ASN A 604 2.89 21.98 5.08
C ASN A 604 2.41 20.93 4.07
N SER A 605 2.31 21.28 2.79
CA SER A 605 1.76 20.43 1.73
C SER A 605 0.36 19.90 2.06
N SER A 606 -0.50 20.82 2.49
CA SER A 606 -1.89 20.55 2.86
C SER A 606 -2.84 21.46 2.08
N CYS A 607 -4.12 21.09 2.08
CA CYS A 607 -5.20 21.86 1.51
C CYS A 607 -6.10 22.44 2.61
N PRO A 608 -6.64 23.67 2.45
CA PRO A 608 -7.55 24.26 3.42
C PRO A 608 -8.77 23.38 3.73
N ILE A 609 -9.25 22.66 2.70
CA ILE A 609 -10.35 21.70 2.81
C ILE A 609 -9.78 20.31 2.50
N GLY A 610 -9.83 19.41 3.49
CA GLY A 610 -9.40 18.01 3.34
C GLY A 610 -7.93 17.72 3.65
N GLY A 611 -7.15 18.72 4.07
CA GLY A 611 -5.83 18.51 4.66
C GLY A 611 -4.80 17.95 3.68
N THR A 612 -3.88 17.12 4.19
CA THR A 612 -2.78 16.52 3.40
C THR A 612 -3.25 15.46 2.41
N GLU A 613 -4.36 14.76 2.68
CA GLU A 613 -4.90 13.74 1.78
C GLU A 613 -5.35 14.32 0.44
N MET A 614 -5.79 15.58 0.43
CA MET A 614 -6.23 16.28 -0.77
C MET A 614 -5.10 16.97 -1.53
N CYS A 615 -3.88 17.03 -0.97
CA CYS A 615 -2.74 17.62 -1.66
C CYS A 615 -1.98 16.55 -2.45
N ALA A 616 -2.02 16.63 -3.78
CA ALA A 616 -1.36 15.65 -4.64
C ALA A 616 -0.63 16.33 -5.82
N ALA A 617 0.56 15.83 -6.14
CA ALA A 617 1.30 16.19 -7.33
C ALA A 617 0.96 15.24 -8.50
N PHE A 618 1.01 15.77 -9.73
CA PHE A 618 0.68 15.01 -10.93
C PHE A 618 1.82 14.95 -11.95
N GLY A 619 1.98 13.79 -12.56
CA GLY A 619 2.84 13.58 -13.73
C GLY A 619 2.39 14.41 -14.94
N PRO A 620 3.16 14.44 -16.04
CA PRO A 620 2.88 15.26 -17.21
C PRO A 620 1.55 14.94 -17.92
N SER A 621 0.95 13.77 -17.68
CA SER A 621 -0.33 13.35 -18.26
C SER A 621 -1.37 13.01 -17.19
N ASN A 622 -2.66 13.11 -17.53
CA ASN A 622 -3.76 12.78 -16.61
C ASN A 622 -3.85 11.28 -16.33
N ASP A 623 -3.18 10.46 -17.15
CA ASP A 623 -3.02 9.03 -16.92
C ASP A 623 -1.63 8.73 -16.33
N MET A 624 -1.59 7.85 -15.33
CA MET A 624 -0.35 7.49 -14.63
C MET A 624 0.61 6.68 -15.51
N PHE A 625 0.07 5.84 -16.41
CA PHE A 625 0.90 5.01 -17.30
C PHE A 625 1.53 5.89 -18.38
N GLU A 626 0.75 6.81 -18.94
CA GLU A 626 1.27 7.82 -19.87
C GLU A 626 2.29 8.74 -19.19
N SER A 627 2.06 9.15 -17.94
CA SER A 627 3.05 9.92 -17.17
C SER A 627 4.34 9.13 -16.97
N THR A 628 4.23 7.84 -16.61
CA THR A 628 5.38 6.92 -16.49
C THR A 628 6.14 6.82 -17.80
N ARG A 629 5.41 6.71 -18.93
CA ARG A 629 5.95 6.65 -20.29
C ARG A 629 6.74 7.91 -20.64
N ILE A 630 6.14 9.08 -20.46
CA ILE A 630 6.74 10.39 -20.81
C ILE A 630 8.03 10.62 -20.01
N ILE A 631 8.00 10.40 -18.70
CA ILE A 631 9.18 10.61 -17.84
C ILE A 631 10.28 9.61 -18.19
N GLY A 632 9.95 8.31 -18.32
CA GLY A 632 10.92 7.29 -18.69
C GLY A 632 11.53 7.51 -20.08
N GLU A 633 10.72 7.91 -21.08
CA GLU A 633 11.19 8.20 -22.44
C GLU A 633 12.14 9.41 -22.47
N SER A 634 11.86 10.46 -21.69
CA SER A 634 12.75 11.63 -21.58
C SER A 634 14.15 11.24 -21.07
N ILE A 635 14.19 10.42 -20.01
CA ILE A 635 15.44 9.92 -19.41
C ILE A 635 16.18 9.03 -20.40
N TYR A 636 15.48 8.09 -21.04
CA TYR A 636 16.04 7.22 -22.07
C TYR A 636 16.62 8.00 -23.25
N LYS A 637 15.90 9.00 -23.79
CA LYS A 637 16.38 9.81 -24.92
C LYS A 637 17.71 10.48 -24.62
N LYS A 638 17.85 11.06 -23.43
CA LYS A 638 19.13 11.66 -23.03
C LYS A 638 20.21 10.61 -22.82
N ALA A 639 19.92 9.49 -22.16
CA ALA A 639 20.90 8.42 -22.00
C ALA A 639 21.37 7.84 -23.34
N LYS A 640 20.48 7.71 -24.32
CA LYS A 640 20.79 7.29 -25.69
C LYS A 640 21.71 8.28 -26.40
N GLU A 641 21.41 9.56 -26.33
CA GLU A 641 22.26 10.63 -26.86
C GLU A 641 23.68 10.55 -26.25
N LEU A 642 23.77 10.40 -24.93
CA LEU A 642 25.03 10.27 -24.22
C LEU A 642 25.80 9.00 -24.59
N TYR A 643 25.10 7.87 -24.76
CA TYR A 643 25.68 6.61 -25.20
C TYR A 643 26.27 6.70 -26.61
N GLY A 644 25.58 7.40 -27.52
CA GLY A 644 26.03 7.61 -28.90
C GLY A 644 27.24 8.55 -28.99
N SER A 645 27.32 9.54 -28.10
CA SER A 645 28.36 10.58 -28.10
C SER A 645 29.49 10.37 -27.08
N ALA A 646 29.48 9.26 -26.33
CA ALA A 646 30.50 8.99 -25.31
C ALA A 646 31.89 8.80 -25.93
N GLN A 647 32.82 9.70 -25.60
CA GLN A 647 34.21 9.68 -26.07
C GLN A 647 35.23 9.52 -24.94
N GLN A 648 34.86 9.85 -23.69
CA GLN A 648 35.77 9.77 -22.56
C GLN A 648 35.90 8.31 -22.10
N GLU A 649 36.99 7.64 -22.49
CA GLU A 649 37.31 6.29 -22.02
C GLU A 649 37.72 6.32 -20.53
N VAL A 650 37.23 5.35 -19.77
CA VAL A 650 37.48 5.17 -18.35
C VAL A 650 38.61 4.16 -18.20
N HIS A 651 39.77 4.62 -17.73
CA HIS A 651 40.95 3.81 -17.47
C HIS A 651 41.31 3.80 -15.98
N GLY A 652 42.02 2.76 -15.54
CA GLY A 652 42.56 2.64 -14.19
C GLY A 652 42.11 1.38 -13.48
N ASN A 653 42.64 1.15 -12.29
CA ASN A 653 42.39 -0.04 -11.49
C ASN A 653 41.03 0.02 -10.78
N LEU A 654 40.55 -1.14 -10.33
CA LEU A 654 39.39 -1.26 -9.48
C LEU A 654 39.78 -1.16 -8.00
N HIS A 655 38.99 -0.42 -7.23
CA HIS A 655 39.11 -0.40 -5.78
C HIS A 655 37.75 -0.58 -5.12
N THR A 656 37.78 -1.18 -3.94
CA THR A 656 36.61 -1.45 -3.12
C THR A 656 36.91 -1.09 -1.67
N ALA A 657 35.96 -0.45 -1.01
CA ALA A 657 36.00 -0.20 0.42
C ALA A 657 34.59 -0.36 0.99
N HIS A 658 34.47 -1.11 2.07
CA HIS A 658 33.20 -1.39 2.74
C HIS A 658 33.42 -1.44 4.25
N GLN A 659 32.44 -0.94 5.00
CA GLN A 659 32.37 -1.10 6.44
C GLN A 659 30.93 -1.28 6.88
N TRP A 660 30.74 -2.04 7.96
CA TRP A 660 29.53 -1.94 8.76
C TRP A 660 29.69 -0.89 9.85
N VAL A 661 28.69 -0.05 10.00
CA VAL A 661 28.71 1.07 10.93
C VAL A 661 27.51 0.96 11.86
N ASN A 662 27.74 1.05 13.17
CA ASN A 662 26.66 1.27 14.11
C ASN A 662 26.24 2.75 14.05
N MET A 663 25.19 3.04 13.28
CA MET A 663 24.72 4.41 13.04
C MET A 663 24.04 5.03 14.28
N THR A 664 23.81 4.26 15.35
CA THR A 664 23.21 4.78 16.59
C THR A 664 24.22 5.48 17.51
N ASP A 665 25.52 5.34 17.24
CA ASP A 665 26.59 5.86 18.10
C ASP A 665 27.82 6.33 17.30
N VAL A 666 27.59 7.18 16.30
CA VAL A 666 28.69 7.81 15.55
C VAL A 666 28.97 9.18 16.16
N THR A 667 30.20 9.39 16.64
CA THR A 667 30.68 10.71 17.06
C THR A 667 31.26 11.45 15.86
N ILE A 668 30.83 12.70 15.66
CA ILE A 668 31.26 13.58 14.58
C ILE A 668 31.90 14.83 15.18
N GLN A 669 33.12 15.14 14.73
CA GLN A 669 33.80 16.39 15.09
C GLN A 669 33.37 17.49 14.10
N ILE A 670 32.64 18.50 14.59
CA ILE A 670 32.21 19.64 13.76
C ILE A 670 33.35 20.66 13.66
N ASN A 671 34.04 20.91 14.77
CA ASN A 671 35.26 21.71 14.83
C ASN A 671 36.20 21.13 15.92
N SER A 672 37.33 21.79 16.19
CA SER A 672 38.32 21.30 17.16
C SER A 672 37.84 21.19 18.60
N THR A 673 36.73 21.87 18.97
CA THR A 673 36.23 21.95 20.34
C THR A 673 34.80 21.42 20.51
N HIS A 674 34.09 21.12 19.41
CA HIS A 674 32.69 20.73 19.43
C HIS A 674 32.46 19.43 18.64
N SER A 675 32.04 18.41 19.37
CA SER A 675 31.58 17.14 18.83
C SER A 675 30.08 16.97 19.00
N VAL A 676 29.47 16.28 18.05
CA VAL A 676 28.07 15.86 18.06
C VAL A 676 27.99 14.35 17.86
N LYS A 677 26.81 13.77 18.08
CA LYS A 677 26.58 12.33 17.97
C LYS A 677 25.31 12.05 17.16
N THR A 678 25.27 10.91 16.47
CA THR A 678 24.02 10.38 15.92
C THR A 678 23.10 9.83 17.02
N CYS A 679 21.85 9.57 16.66
CA CYS A 679 20.82 9.12 17.58
C CYS A 679 20.40 7.68 17.28
N LYS A 680 19.78 7.03 18.26
CA LYS A 680 18.94 5.86 18.00
C LYS A 680 17.84 6.19 16.99
N PRO A 681 17.44 5.25 16.12
CA PRO A 681 16.52 5.55 15.03
C PRO A 681 15.13 5.97 15.54
N ALA A 682 14.60 7.07 15.03
CA ALA A 682 13.25 7.54 15.34
C ALA A 682 12.59 8.23 14.14
N LEU A 683 11.28 8.02 13.99
CA LEU A 683 10.43 8.67 12.98
C LEU A 683 9.65 9.81 13.61
N GLY A 684 9.61 10.96 12.94
CA GLY A 684 8.89 12.15 13.40
C GLY A 684 7.40 12.13 13.04
N HIS A 685 6.62 13.08 13.57
CA HIS A 685 5.18 13.23 13.23
C HIS A 685 4.95 13.35 11.72
N SER A 686 5.75 14.16 11.02
CA SER A 686 5.61 14.35 9.56
C SER A 686 5.86 13.09 8.73
N PHE A 687 6.41 12.01 9.29
CA PHE A 687 6.44 10.70 8.62
C PHE A 687 5.02 10.22 8.28
N ALA A 688 4.07 10.41 9.20
CA ALA A 688 2.68 9.98 8.99
C ALA A 688 1.91 10.91 8.03
N ALA A 689 2.48 12.06 7.65
CA ALA A 689 1.89 12.99 6.69
C ALA A 689 2.05 12.52 5.24
N GLY A 690 3.01 11.63 4.95
CA GLY A 690 3.40 11.29 3.58
C GLY A 690 3.93 12.50 2.80
N THR A 691 3.95 12.38 1.47
CA THR A 691 4.42 13.42 0.57
C THR A 691 3.33 13.84 -0.41
N THR A 692 3.62 14.81 -1.28
CA THR A 692 2.73 15.17 -2.38
C THR A 692 2.58 14.05 -3.42
N ASP A 693 3.48 13.06 -3.44
CA ASP A 693 3.38 11.88 -4.31
C ASP A 693 2.48 10.79 -3.71
N GLY A 694 2.15 10.90 -2.41
CA GLY A 694 1.27 9.99 -1.69
C GLY A 694 0.95 10.48 -0.28
N GLY A 695 -0.12 11.26 -0.13
CA GLY A 695 -0.51 11.88 1.15
C GLY A 695 -1.02 10.90 2.20
N GLY A 696 -0.65 11.14 3.46
CA GLY A 696 -1.03 10.36 4.65
C GLY A 696 -2.52 10.50 5.03
N ALA A 697 -3.06 9.53 5.79
CA ALA A 697 -4.50 9.41 6.07
C ALA A 697 -4.93 9.76 7.51
N LEU A 698 -4.07 10.41 8.29
CA LEU A 698 -4.32 10.77 9.69
C LEU A 698 -4.26 12.28 9.94
N ASN A 699 -4.37 13.08 8.88
CA ASN A 699 -4.34 14.53 8.93
C ASN A 699 -3.06 15.13 9.58
N PHE A 700 -1.98 14.35 9.66
CA PHE A 700 -0.66 14.90 9.91
C PHE A 700 -0.26 15.79 8.75
N THR A 701 0.37 16.91 9.07
CA THR A 701 0.98 17.83 8.09
C THR A 701 2.48 17.63 8.06
N GLN A 702 3.10 17.96 6.93
CA GLN A 702 4.55 18.09 6.91
C GLN A 702 4.96 19.37 7.64
N GLY A 703 6.22 19.44 8.08
CA GLY A 703 6.76 20.64 8.74
C GLY A 703 6.54 20.69 10.26
N ALA A 704 6.05 19.62 10.88
CA ALA A 704 5.79 19.59 12.32
C ALA A 704 7.10 19.54 13.12
N VAL A 705 7.38 20.61 13.88
CA VAL A 705 8.50 20.72 14.83
C VAL A 705 8.06 20.61 16.30
N GLU A 706 6.75 20.61 16.54
CA GLU A 706 6.14 20.38 17.85
C GLU A 706 5.26 19.12 17.80
N GLY A 707 5.19 18.40 18.91
CA GLY A 707 4.33 17.23 19.05
C GLY A 707 2.87 17.62 19.28
N ASP A 708 1.96 16.79 18.80
CA ASP A 708 0.54 16.85 19.14
C ASP A 708 0.25 16.05 20.43
N PRO A 709 -0.31 16.66 21.49
CA PRO A 709 -0.55 15.97 22.77
C PRO A 709 -1.44 14.72 22.67
N PHE A 710 -2.37 14.69 21.71
CA PHE A 710 -3.24 13.54 21.49
C PHE A 710 -2.44 12.36 20.92
N TRP A 711 -1.66 12.58 19.85
CA TRP A 711 -0.80 11.54 19.27
C TRP A 711 0.33 11.11 20.20
N ASP A 712 0.92 12.03 20.95
CA ASP A 712 1.94 11.71 21.96
C ASP A 712 1.37 10.83 23.08
N GLY A 713 0.14 11.11 23.55
CA GLY A 713 -0.55 10.27 24.54
C GLY A 713 -0.85 8.85 24.01
N ILE A 714 -1.26 8.73 22.74
CA ILE A 714 -1.48 7.43 22.09
C ILE A 714 -0.16 6.66 21.97
N ARG A 715 0.90 7.30 21.50
CA ARG A 715 2.24 6.71 21.41
C ARG A 715 2.69 6.19 22.77
N ASP A 716 2.66 7.04 23.80
CA ASP A 716 3.14 6.70 25.14
C ASP A 716 2.37 5.52 25.74
N THR A 717 1.07 5.41 25.44
CA THR A 717 0.22 4.31 25.92
C THR A 717 0.43 3.00 25.15
N ILE A 718 0.65 3.05 23.84
CA ILE A 718 0.70 1.86 22.98
C ILE A 718 2.12 1.30 22.83
N VAL A 719 3.10 2.17 22.57
CA VAL A 719 4.48 1.78 22.23
C VAL A 719 5.52 2.22 23.26
N GLY A 720 5.10 2.98 24.28
CA GLY A 720 5.96 3.49 25.34
C GLY A 720 6.49 4.89 25.04
N LYS A 721 6.77 5.63 26.12
CA LYS A 721 7.28 7.00 26.07
C LYS A 721 8.75 7.01 25.63
N PRO A 722 9.14 7.82 24.62
CA PRO A 722 10.54 7.98 24.22
C PRO A 722 11.39 8.46 25.40
N SER A 723 12.63 7.98 25.53
CA SER A 723 13.56 8.49 26.56
C SER A 723 13.86 9.99 26.37
N LYS A 724 14.32 10.65 27.44
CA LYS A 724 14.74 12.05 27.33
C LYS A 724 15.95 12.20 26.41
N ASP A 725 16.90 11.27 26.52
CA ASP A 725 18.11 11.26 25.69
C ASP A 725 17.80 11.19 24.19
N ILE A 726 16.83 10.35 23.78
CA ILE A 726 16.46 10.29 22.35
C ILE A 726 15.70 11.54 21.90
N GLN A 727 14.87 12.13 22.76
CA GLN A 727 14.18 13.39 22.46
C GLN A 727 15.17 14.53 22.26
N ASP A 728 16.12 14.69 23.19
CA ASP A 728 17.15 15.72 23.16
C ASP A 728 18.07 15.53 21.93
N CYS A 729 18.43 14.28 21.61
CA CYS A 729 19.25 13.97 20.44
C CYS A 729 18.53 14.24 19.10
N GLN A 730 17.24 13.90 19.01
CA GLN A 730 16.47 14.02 17.77
C GLN A 730 15.93 15.44 17.52
N ASN A 731 16.00 16.34 18.50
CA ASN A 731 15.50 17.71 18.40
C ASN A 731 15.95 18.41 17.09
N PRO A 732 15.06 19.11 16.36
CA PRO A 732 13.67 19.48 16.69
C PRO A 732 12.60 18.48 16.23
N LYS A 733 12.94 17.22 15.95
CA LYS A 733 11.96 16.22 15.51
C LYS A 733 11.00 15.84 16.64
N PRO A 734 9.68 16.07 16.51
CA PRO A 734 8.70 15.48 17.42
C PRO A 734 8.57 13.99 17.10
N ILE A 735 9.02 13.12 18.01
CA ILE A 735 9.10 11.67 17.78
C ILE A 735 7.70 11.05 17.73
N LEU A 736 7.29 10.47 16.62
CA LEU A 736 6.08 9.63 16.53
C LEU A 736 6.39 8.18 16.92
N PHE A 737 7.50 7.63 16.44
CA PHE A 737 7.95 6.27 16.77
C PHE A 737 9.42 6.26 17.19
N SER A 738 9.69 5.87 18.44
CA SER A 738 11.05 5.67 18.97
C SER A 738 11.60 4.29 18.56
N THR A 739 11.75 4.07 17.25
CA THR A 739 12.04 2.74 16.69
C THR A 739 13.31 2.07 17.21
N GLY A 740 14.30 2.83 17.68
CA GLY A 740 15.53 2.32 18.29
C GLY A 740 15.38 1.91 19.76
N GLU A 741 14.24 2.22 20.38
CA GLU A 741 13.86 1.75 21.71
C GLU A 741 12.77 0.66 21.64
N MET A 742 12.25 0.40 20.44
CA MET A 742 11.21 -0.58 20.16
C MET A 742 11.84 -1.87 19.61
N THR A 743 12.00 -2.87 20.48
CA THR A 743 12.71 -4.13 20.15
C THR A 743 11.80 -5.36 20.13
N TRP A 744 10.50 -5.22 20.42
CA TRP A 744 9.53 -6.31 20.40
C TRP A 744 8.62 -6.23 19.15
N PRO A 745 8.33 -7.37 18.48
CA PRO A 745 8.90 -8.71 18.68
C PRO A 745 10.37 -8.83 18.24
N LEU A 746 10.82 -7.94 17.35
CA LEU A 746 12.19 -7.77 16.89
C LEU A 746 12.50 -6.26 16.76
N PRO A 747 13.78 -5.84 16.66
CA PRO A 747 14.14 -4.45 16.38
C PRO A 747 13.35 -3.86 15.20
N TRP A 748 12.83 -2.64 15.38
CA TRP A 748 11.97 -1.99 14.37
C TRP A 748 12.75 -1.37 13.22
N HIS A 749 13.97 -0.90 13.50
CA HIS A 749 14.89 -0.35 12.51
C HIS A 749 16.31 -0.93 12.64
N PRO A 750 17.12 -0.88 11.56
CA PRO A 750 18.52 -1.26 11.61
C PRO A 750 19.36 -0.30 12.46
N GLU A 751 20.26 -0.85 13.26
CA GLU A 751 21.33 -0.11 13.93
C GLU A 751 22.63 -0.19 13.14
N ILE A 752 22.91 -1.36 12.56
CA ILE A 752 24.10 -1.66 11.78
C ILE A 752 23.80 -1.47 10.29
N VAL A 753 24.59 -0.61 9.64
CA VAL A 753 24.34 -0.11 8.30
C VAL A 753 25.59 -0.29 7.43
N ASP A 754 25.40 -0.62 6.15
CA ASP A 754 26.47 -0.74 5.16
C ASP A 754 26.87 0.63 4.59
N VAL A 755 28.16 0.96 4.61
CA VAL A 755 28.75 2.04 3.81
C VAL A 755 29.77 1.45 2.85
N GLN A 756 29.70 1.82 1.57
CA GLN A 756 30.52 1.20 0.53
C GLN A 756 30.84 2.17 -0.61
N ILE A 757 32.08 2.09 -1.11
CA ILE A 757 32.53 2.77 -2.33
C ILE A 757 33.18 1.74 -3.25
N ILE A 758 32.80 1.79 -4.53
CA ILE A 758 33.49 1.09 -5.62
C ILE A 758 34.09 2.14 -6.56
N THR A 759 35.34 1.98 -6.97
CA THR A 759 35.92 2.80 -8.04
C THR A 759 36.21 1.99 -9.28
N ILE A 760 35.85 2.54 -10.44
CA ILE A 760 36.19 2.06 -11.77
C ILE A 760 37.05 3.14 -12.41
N GLY A 761 38.38 3.00 -12.29
CA GLY A 761 39.28 4.09 -12.65
C GLY A 761 38.93 5.39 -11.89
N PRO A 762 38.76 6.53 -12.58
CA PRO A 762 38.38 7.80 -11.96
C PRO A 762 36.89 7.92 -11.58
N VAL A 763 36.06 6.89 -11.81
CA VAL A 763 34.62 6.94 -11.49
C VAL A 763 34.36 6.24 -10.15
N ALA A 764 33.95 7.00 -9.14
CA ALA A 764 33.61 6.51 -7.82
C ALA A 764 32.09 6.40 -7.65
N ILE A 765 31.62 5.19 -7.35
CA ILE A 765 30.22 4.86 -7.08
C ILE A 765 30.05 4.77 -5.56
N VAL A 766 29.30 5.70 -4.98
CA VAL A 766 29.04 5.77 -3.54
C VAL A 766 27.68 5.15 -3.23
N ALA A 767 27.70 3.96 -2.65
CA ALA A 767 26.50 3.21 -2.32
C ALA A 767 25.93 3.67 -0.98
N VAL A 768 24.79 4.36 -1.04
CA VAL A 768 24.15 4.97 0.14
C VAL A 768 22.91 4.15 0.55
N PRO A 769 22.79 3.75 1.83
CA PRO A 769 21.75 2.86 2.34
C PRO A 769 20.41 3.54 2.63
N GLY A 770 19.99 4.46 1.77
CA GLY A 770 18.73 5.20 1.93
C GLY A 770 18.49 6.20 0.81
N GLU A 771 17.56 7.11 1.08
CA GLU A 771 17.06 8.12 0.15
C GLU A 771 17.68 9.48 0.46
N VAL A 772 18.68 9.84 -0.34
CA VAL A 772 19.49 11.05 -0.11
C VAL A 772 18.81 12.25 -0.77
N SER A 773 18.60 13.35 -0.04
CA SER A 773 18.09 14.59 -0.63
C SER A 773 19.09 15.19 -1.64
N THR A 774 18.62 16.15 -2.44
CA THR A 774 19.41 16.82 -3.46
C THR A 774 20.69 17.42 -2.87
N MET A 775 20.60 18.24 -1.82
CA MET A 775 21.78 18.88 -1.23
C MET A 775 22.65 17.90 -0.44
N SER A 776 22.04 16.90 0.21
CA SER A 776 22.79 15.83 0.88
C SER A 776 23.70 15.07 -0.10
N GLY A 777 23.18 14.73 -1.28
CA GLY A 777 23.93 14.04 -2.31
C GLY A 777 25.05 14.90 -2.88
N ARG A 778 24.81 16.20 -3.07
CA ARG A 778 25.85 17.17 -3.48
C ARG A 778 27.00 17.26 -2.48
N ARG A 779 26.69 17.34 -1.17
CA ARG A 779 27.70 17.39 -0.09
C ARG A 779 28.52 16.10 -0.02
N ILE A 780 27.89 14.92 -0.12
CA ILE A 780 28.60 13.63 -0.16
C ILE A 780 29.53 13.56 -1.38
N ARG A 781 29.03 13.87 -2.59
CA ARG A 781 29.84 13.87 -3.82
C ARG A 781 31.05 14.78 -3.70
N GLN A 782 30.85 16.01 -3.23
CA GLN A 782 31.94 16.96 -3.05
C GLN A 782 32.98 16.46 -2.04
N ALA A 783 32.54 15.93 -0.90
CA ALA A 783 33.45 15.46 0.15
C ALA A 783 34.28 14.24 -0.29
N VAL A 784 33.65 13.27 -0.95
CA VAL A 784 34.36 12.08 -1.49
C VAL A 784 35.31 12.48 -2.61
N LYS A 785 34.86 13.36 -3.52
CA LYS A 785 35.69 13.86 -4.62
C LYS A 785 36.95 14.54 -4.10
N GLN A 786 36.80 15.42 -3.11
CA GLN A 786 37.93 16.09 -2.47
C GLN A 786 38.94 15.09 -1.91
N GLU A 787 38.51 14.04 -1.21
CA GLU A 787 39.44 13.04 -0.65
C GLU A 787 40.15 12.21 -1.73
N LEU A 788 39.46 11.85 -2.81
CA LEU A 788 40.04 11.06 -3.91
C LEU A 788 41.00 11.87 -4.80
N GLU A 789 40.74 13.16 -4.98
CA GLU A 789 41.62 14.07 -5.72
C GLU A 789 42.78 14.59 -4.86
N THR A 790 42.61 14.58 -3.53
CA THR A 790 43.70 14.91 -2.60
C THR A 790 44.83 13.89 -2.76
N ARG A 791 46.06 14.40 -2.86
CA ARG A 791 47.30 13.63 -3.12
C ARG A 791 47.45 13.07 -4.55
N ASN A 792 46.68 13.56 -5.52
CA ASN A 792 46.74 13.11 -6.92
C ASN A 792 46.52 11.59 -7.10
N ALA A 793 45.78 10.94 -6.18
CA ALA A 793 45.49 9.50 -6.29
C ALA A 793 44.61 9.21 -7.51
N PHE A 794 43.58 10.03 -7.75
CA PHE A 794 42.74 9.99 -8.95
C PHE A 794 42.52 11.41 -9.49
N ALA A 795 43.10 11.74 -10.64
CA ALA A 795 42.85 13.01 -11.32
C ALA A 795 41.49 13.00 -12.01
N ASN A 796 40.77 14.13 -11.99
CA ASN A 796 39.46 14.32 -12.64
C ASN A 796 38.40 13.29 -12.20
N THR A 797 38.29 13.07 -10.90
CA THR A 797 37.39 12.06 -10.34
C THR A 797 35.94 12.47 -10.58
N GLU A 798 35.13 11.51 -11.04
CA GLU A 798 33.68 11.63 -11.04
C GLU A 798 33.07 10.80 -9.91
N VAL A 799 32.23 11.44 -9.10
CA VAL A 799 31.55 10.76 -7.99
C VAL A 799 30.05 10.72 -8.27
N VAL A 800 29.49 9.51 -8.31
CA VAL A 800 28.06 9.27 -8.47
C VAL A 800 27.47 8.73 -7.16
N ILE A 801 26.32 9.26 -6.76
CA ILE A 801 25.53 8.69 -5.67
C ILE A 801 24.63 7.62 -6.27
N THR A 802 24.55 6.49 -5.60
CA THR A 802 23.55 5.46 -5.87
C THR A 802 22.81 5.17 -4.58
N GLY A 803 21.52 5.50 -4.58
CA GLY A 803 20.67 5.36 -3.41
C GLY A 803 20.19 3.93 -3.18
N LEU A 804 19.54 3.72 -2.04
CA LEU A 804 18.81 2.50 -1.69
C LEU A 804 19.64 1.22 -1.82
N CYS A 805 20.91 1.34 -1.43
CA CYS A 805 21.87 0.28 -1.56
C CYS A 805 21.97 -0.54 -0.28
N ASN A 806 22.07 -1.86 -0.44
CA ASN A 806 22.48 -2.82 0.60
C ASN A 806 21.52 -3.01 1.78
N VAL A 807 21.11 -1.94 2.44
CA VAL A 807 20.10 -1.87 3.50
C VAL A 807 19.33 -0.56 3.35
N TYR A 808 18.07 -0.55 3.79
CA TYR A 808 17.23 0.64 3.72
C TYR A 808 17.07 1.28 5.10
N THR A 809 17.45 2.56 5.21
CA THR A 809 17.39 3.36 6.44
C THR A 809 16.59 4.65 6.27
N HIS A 810 15.55 4.64 5.44
CA HIS A 810 14.74 5.82 5.12
C HIS A 810 15.56 6.94 4.48
N TYR A 811 15.39 8.19 4.93
CA TYR A 811 15.87 9.39 4.26
C TYR A 811 17.14 9.94 4.90
N ILE A 812 17.89 10.70 4.12
CA ILE A 812 19.06 11.45 4.56
C ILE A 812 18.90 12.89 4.06
N THR A 813 18.60 13.80 4.99
CA THR A 813 18.56 15.25 4.74
C THR A 813 19.81 15.95 5.26
N THR A 814 20.04 17.18 4.80
CA THR A 814 21.03 18.05 5.44
C THR A 814 20.59 18.40 6.86
N TYR A 815 21.52 18.93 7.67
CA TYR A 815 21.18 19.43 9.00
C TYR A 815 20.11 20.52 8.90
N GLU A 816 20.21 21.39 7.90
CA GLU A 816 19.33 22.51 7.63
C GLU A 816 17.95 22.04 7.17
N GLU A 817 17.89 21.13 6.20
CA GLU A 817 16.63 20.51 5.76
C GLU A 817 15.93 19.75 6.90
N TYR A 818 16.71 19.11 7.78
CA TYR A 818 16.21 18.42 8.97
C TYR A 818 15.47 19.36 9.92
N GLN A 819 15.95 20.60 10.11
CA GLN A 819 15.31 21.55 11.03
C GLN A 819 13.86 21.86 10.64
N VAL A 820 13.52 21.75 9.36
CA VAL A 820 12.18 22.05 8.85
C VAL A 820 11.19 20.93 9.15
N GLN A 821 11.66 19.69 9.36
CA GLN A 821 10.81 18.53 9.66
C GLN A 821 9.65 18.30 8.67
N ARG A 822 9.92 18.48 7.37
CA ARG A 822 9.10 17.87 6.31
C ARG A 822 9.25 16.34 6.31
N TYR A 823 8.57 15.65 5.40
CA TYR A 823 8.55 14.18 5.39
C TYR A 823 9.97 13.56 5.42
N GLU A 824 10.90 14.08 4.61
CA GLU A 824 12.27 13.58 4.54
C GLU A 824 13.05 13.85 5.84
N GLY A 825 12.85 15.02 6.46
CA GLY A 825 13.50 15.38 7.73
C GLY A 825 12.97 14.53 8.90
N ALA A 826 11.67 14.30 8.96
CA ALA A 826 11.04 13.41 9.94
C ALA A 826 11.44 11.94 9.73
N SER A 827 11.78 11.55 8.50
CA SER A 827 12.22 10.22 8.12
C SER A 827 13.75 10.06 8.12
N THR A 828 14.51 11.07 8.55
CA THR A 828 15.96 10.98 8.75
C THR A 828 16.25 10.37 10.12
N ILE A 829 16.29 9.04 10.17
CA ILE A 829 16.06 8.29 11.43
C ILE A 829 17.15 8.46 12.48
N TYR A 830 18.43 8.66 12.10
CA TYR A 830 19.54 8.77 13.06
C TYR A 830 19.79 10.21 13.57
N GLY A 831 18.81 11.10 13.40
CA GLY A 831 18.84 12.47 13.92
C GLY A 831 19.48 13.50 12.98
N PRO A 832 19.65 14.75 13.46
CA PRO A 832 20.06 15.90 12.63
C PRO A 832 21.45 15.75 12.00
N HIS A 833 22.32 14.92 12.58
CA HIS A 833 23.70 14.71 12.13
C HIS A 833 23.89 13.44 11.29
N THR A 834 22.80 12.83 10.81
CA THR A 834 22.83 11.64 9.95
C THR A 834 23.70 11.85 8.71
N LEU A 835 23.53 12.97 7.99
CA LEU A 835 24.35 13.29 6.82
C LEU A 835 25.83 13.47 7.18
N SER A 836 26.13 14.19 8.27
CA SER A 836 27.51 14.42 8.69
C SER A 836 28.23 13.11 9.02
N ALA A 837 27.54 12.17 9.65
CA ALA A 837 28.06 10.82 9.89
C ALA A 837 28.37 10.08 8.58
N TYR A 838 27.45 10.10 7.61
CA TYR A 838 27.71 9.50 6.30
C TYR A 838 28.89 10.15 5.58
N ILE A 839 28.98 11.49 5.58
CA ILE A 839 30.13 12.21 5.01
C ILE A 839 31.44 11.77 5.68
N GLN A 840 31.48 11.69 7.01
CA GLN A 840 32.66 11.25 7.76
C GLN A 840 33.11 9.84 7.34
N HIS A 841 32.16 8.88 7.29
CA HIS A 841 32.49 7.51 6.91
C HIS A 841 32.89 7.39 5.44
N PHE A 842 32.17 8.03 4.51
CA PHE A 842 32.54 7.99 3.09
C PHE A 842 33.86 8.69 2.80
N ARG A 843 34.22 9.76 3.52
CA ARG A 843 35.57 10.35 3.46
C ARG A 843 36.62 9.36 3.95
N GLY A 844 36.36 8.64 5.04
CA GLY A 844 37.24 7.59 5.55
C GLY A 844 37.48 6.47 4.52
N LEU A 845 36.42 5.98 3.86
CA LEU A 845 36.53 5.00 2.79
C LEU A 845 37.31 5.54 1.58
N ALA A 846 36.99 6.77 1.14
CA ALA A 846 37.65 7.43 0.02
C ALA A 846 39.14 7.62 0.29
N LYS A 847 39.51 8.07 1.49
CA LYS A 847 40.90 8.22 1.92
C LYS A 847 41.62 6.88 1.93
N ALA A 848 41.02 5.81 2.44
CA ALA A 848 41.63 4.49 2.43
C ALA A 848 41.83 3.94 1.01
N ILE A 849 40.92 4.24 0.08
CA ILE A 849 41.10 3.94 -1.35
C ILE A 849 42.28 4.72 -1.93
N ALA A 850 42.32 6.04 -1.70
CA ALA A 850 43.39 6.91 -2.20
C ALA A 850 44.78 6.55 -1.64
N GLU A 851 44.85 6.08 -0.39
CA GLU A 851 46.09 5.66 0.26
C GLU A 851 46.48 4.20 -0.03
N GLY A 852 45.62 3.42 -0.72
CA GLY A 852 45.86 2.00 -0.95
C GLY A 852 45.73 1.14 0.32
N LYS A 853 45.04 1.64 1.34
CA LYS A 853 44.94 1.08 2.70
C LYS A 853 43.57 0.50 3.02
N THR A 854 42.80 0.07 2.02
CA THR A 854 41.45 -0.47 2.25
C THR A 854 41.44 -1.73 3.11
N GLY A 855 42.52 -2.52 3.09
CA GLY A 855 42.70 -3.68 3.97
C GLY A 855 42.97 -3.33 5.45
N GLU A 856 43.31 -2.08 5.76
CA GLU A 856 43.49 -1.58 7.13
C GLU A 856 42.17 -1.07 7.74
N LEU A 857 41.10 -0.95 6.94
CA LEU A 857 39.80 -0.49 7.43
C LEU A 857 39.20 -1.51 8.41
N PRO A 858 38.72 -1.07 9.59
CA PRO A 858 38.02 -1.97 10.49
C PRO A 858 36.73 -2.45 9.83
N LYS A 859 36.46 -3.76 9.91
CA LYS A 859 35.25 -4.39 9.38
C LYS A 859 33.96 -3.78 9.96
N GLY A 860 34.01 -3.40 11.24
CA GLY A 860 32.85 -2.95 12.00
C GLY A 860 31.99 -4.12 12.54
N PRO A 861 30.91 -3.82 13.27
CA PRO A 861 30.03 -4.83 13.86
C PRO A 861 29.24 -5.59 12.78
N ASP A 862 29.09 -6.90 12.94
CA ASP A 862 28.24 -7.70 12.05
C ASP A 862 26.75 -7.34 12.21
N PRO A 863 25.98 -7.20 11.12
CA PRO A 863 24.54 -6.96 11.20
C PRO A 863 23.78 -8.21 11.68
N PRO A 864 22.63 -8.05 12.35
CA PRO A 864 21.84 -9.19 12.80
C PRO A 864 21.19 -9.92 11.61
N PHE A 865 21.05 -11.24 11.74
CA PHE A 865 20.28 -12.08 10.83
C PHE A 865 19.22 -12.87 11.61
N PHE A 866 17.96 -12.43 11.54
CA PHE A 866 16.88 -13.05 12.32
C PHE A 866 16.46 -14.39 11.71
N LYS A 867 16.22 -15.40 12.57
CA LYS A 867 15.80 -16.74 12.12
C LYS A 867 14.39 -16.66 11.54
N GLU A 868 14.09 -17.48 10.52
CA GLU A 868 12.76 -17.52 9.91
C GLU A 868 11.65 -17.80 10.93
N SER A 869 11.93 -18.59 11.98
CA SER A 869 10.98 -18.89 13.05
C SER A 869 10.60 -17.68 13.93
N GLN A 870 11.39 -16.60 13.87
CA GLN A 870 11.13 -15.34 14.58
C GLN A 870 10.36 -14.33 13.71
N LEU A 871 10.31 -14.55 12.39
CA LEU A 871 9.62 -13.68 11.46
C LEU A 871 8.14 -14.05 11.39
N PHE A 872 7.26 -13.05 11.36
CA PHE A 872 5.81 -13.28 11.30
C PHE A 872 5.25 -13.00 9.92
N SER A 873 4.13 -13.64 9.58
CA SER A 873 3.32 -13.36 8.39
C SER A 873 1.86 -13.22 8.80
N LEU A 874 1.24 -12.09 8.44
CA LEU A 874 -0.17 -11.79 8.70
C LEU A 874 -1.05 -12.09 7.47
N LEU A 875 -0.46 -12.61 6.39
CA LEU A 875 -1.20 -13.00 5.19
C LEU A 875 -1.90 -14.35 5.37
N PRO A 876 -3.14 -14.50 4.85
CA PRO A 876 -3.85 -15.77 4.91
C PRO A 876 -3.16 -16.83 4.04
N VAL A 877 -3.32 -18.09 4.45
CA VAL A 877 -2.87 -19.26 3.67
C VAL A 877 -3.66 -19.33 2.38
N ILE A 878 -2.97 -19.57 1.25
CA ILE A 878 -3.60 -19.69 -0.07
C ILE A 878 -4.47 -20.96 -0.09
N PRO A 879 -5.80 -20.86 -0.24
CA PRO A 879 -6.68 -22.03 -0.36
C PRO A 879 -6.44 -22.77 -1.68
N ALA A 880 -7.05 -23.93 -1.85
CA ALA A 880 -7.08 -24.58 -3.16
C ALA A 880 -7.89 -23.73 -4.16
N ASP A 881 -7.40 -23.63 -5.40
CA ASP A 881 -8.09 -22.90 -6.46
C ASP A 881 -9.35 -23.66 -6.90
N LYS A 882 -10.39 -22.92 -7.29
CA LYS A 882 -11.65 -23.46 -7.81
C LYS A 882 -11.98 -22.79 -9.13
N THR A 883 -12.61 -23.52 -10.04
CA THR A 883 -13.18 -22.98 -11.28
C THR A 883 -14.68 -22.73 -11.12
N PRO A 884 -15.27 -21.82 -11.92
CA PRO A 884 -16.72 -21.77 -12.10
C PRO A 884 -17.31 -23.13 -12.50
N THR A 885 -18.57 -23.39 -12.15
CA THR A 885 -19.24 -24.67 -12.46
C THR A 885 -19.15 -25.00 -13.96
N ASN A 886 -18.78 -26.24 -14.29
CA ASN A 886 -18.58 -26.73 -15.66
C ASN A 886 -17.49 -26.01 -16.48
N THR A 887 -16.50 -25.40 -15.83
CA THR A 887 -15.34 -24.81 -16.53
C THR A 887 -14.01 -25.39 -16.06
N THR A 888 -12.98 -25.28 -16.90
CA THR A 888 -11.60 -25.69 -16.61
C THR A 888 -10.65 -24.49 -16.59
N PHE A 889 -9.54 -24.59 -15.86
CA PHE A 889 -8.49 -23.57 -15.89
C PHE A 889 -7.94 -23.44 -17.33
N GLY A 890 -7.76 -22.20 -17.80
CA GLY A 890 -7.38 -21.88 -19.18
C GLY A 890 -8.56 -21.65 -20.13
N GLN A 891 -9.80 -21.98 -19.74
CA GLN A 891 -10.97 -21.71 -20.57
C GLN A 891 -11.25 -20.20 -20.69
N VAL A 892 -11.60 -19.74 -21.89
CA VAL A 892 -11.99 -18.34 -22.15
C VAL A 892 -13.43 -18.10 -21.67
N LEU A 893 -13.64 -17.05 -20.87
CA LEU A 893 -14.95 -16.58 -20.41
C LEU A 893 -15.48 -15.42 -21.26
N GLU A 894 -14.59 -14.55 -21.72
CA GLU A 894 -14.90 -13.42 -22.60
C GLU A 894 -13.89 -13.41 -23.74
N GLN A 895 -14.40 -13.58 -24.96
CA GLN A 895 -13.59 -13.68 -26.18
C GLN A 895 -13.25 -12.31 -26.77
N VAL A 896 -12.19 -12.31 -27.58
CA VAL A 896 -11.77 -11.14 -28.38
C VAL A 896 -12.76 -10.84 -29.50
N ASN A 897 -12.85 -9.58 -29.92
CA ASN A 897 -13.57 -9.22 -31.13
C ASN A 897 -12.84 -9.75 -32.38
N PRO A 898 -13.53 -10.09 -33.49
CA PRO A 898 -12.89 -10.59 -34.69
C PRO A 898 -11.91 -9.61 -35.37
N GLN A 899 -12.08 -8.31 -35.14
CA GLN A 899 -11.29 -7.26 -35.77
C GLN A 899 -11.06 -6.08 -34.82
N TYR A 900 -9.85 -5.53 -34.90
CA TYR A 900 -9.43 -4.31 -34.20
C TYR A 900 -8.63 -3.38 -35.13
N LYS A 901 -8.57 -2.11 -34.76
CA LYS A 901 -7.69 -1.09 -35.35
C LYS A 901 -6.48 -0.83 -34.46
N VAL A 902 -5.40 -0.35 -35.07
CA VAL A 902 -4.27 0.19 -34.30
C VAL A 902 -4.74 1.33 -33.38
N GLY A 903 -4.25 1.36 -32.14
CA GLY A 903 -4.70 2.25 -31.07
C GLY A 903 -5.87 1.74 -30.23
N GLU A 904 -6.58 0.69 -30.67
CA GLU A 904 -7.62 0.04 -29.86
C GLU A 904 -7.02 -0.96 -28.86
N VAL A 905 -7.83 -1.36 -27.87
CA VAL A 905 -7.44 -2.28 -26.79
C VAL A 905 -8.12 -3.63 -26.99
N VAL A 906 -7.33 -4.70 -27.04
CA VAL A 906 -7.82 -6.08 -27.07
C VAL A 906 -7.90 -6.63 -25.66
N SER A 907 -9.09 -7.04 -25.23
CA SER A 907 -9.34 -7.66 -23.92
C SER A 907 -9.87 -9.08 -24.07
N VAL A 908 -9.43 -9.97 -23.19
CA VAL A 908 -9.82 -11.39 -23.14
C VAL A 908 -9.78 -11.87 -21.68
N THR A 909 -10.76 -12.66 -21.28
CA THR A 909 -10.87 -13.15 -19.89
C THR A 909 -10.73 -14.67 -19.84
N PHE A 910 -9.83 -15.19 -19.00
CA PHE A 910 -9.60 -16.62 -18.80
C PHE A 910 -9.99 -17.08 -17.38
N VAL A 911 -10.43 -18.33 -17.24
CA VAL A 911 -10.49 -19.01 -15.94
C VAL A 911 -9.07 -19.27 -15.45
N ALA A 912 -8.70 -18.68 -14.31
CA ALA A 912 -7.32 -18.69 -13.83
C ALA A 912 -7.19 -19.13 -12.35
N GLY A 913 -6.09 -19.82 -12.04
CA GLY A 913 -5.64 -20.08 -10.67
C GLY A 913 -4.84 -18.90 -10.09
N ASN A 914 -4.64 -18.87 -8.76
CA ASN A 914 -3.95 -17.78 -8.09
C ASN A 914 -2.50 -17.60 -8.60
N PRO A 915 -2.09 -16.40 -9.05
CA PRO A 915 -0.72 -16.15 -9.56
C PRO A 915 0.39 -16.46 -8.54
N ARG A 916 0.09 -16.42 -7.23
CA ARG A 916 1.06 -16.78 -6.17
C ARG A 916 1.51 -18.24 -6.24
N ASN A 917 0.74 -19.12 -6.87
CA ASN A 917 1.15 -20.51 -7.13
C ASN A 917 2.26 -20.60 -8.19
N SER A 918 2.45 -19.53 -8.97
CA SER A 918 3.41 -19.45 -10.08
C SER A 918 4.70 -18.72 -9.66
N ALA A 919 5.02 -18.68 -8.37
CA ALA A 919 6.20 -17.96 -7.85
C ALA A 919 7.53 -18.46 -8.48
N ASP A 920 7.57 -19.70 -8.98
CA ASP A 920 8.73 -20.28 -9.66
C ASP A 920 8.70 -20.14 -11.21
N MET A 921 7.76 -19.36 -11.77
CA MET A 921 7.77 -18.99 -13.20
C MET A 921 8.83 -17.92 -13.52
N ARG A 922 10.08 -18.20 -13.18
CA ARG A 922 11.25 -17.43 -13.62
C ARG A 922 11.44 -17.62 -15.13
N ASP A 923 11.75 -16.56 -15.86
CA ASP A 923 11.96 -16.53 -17.32
C ASP A 923 10.77 -16.95 -18.20
N LYS A 924 9.60 -17.18 -17.59
CA LYS A 924 8.34 -17.50 -18.25
C LYS A 924 7.41 -16.29 -18.21
N THR A 925 6.33 -16.38 -18.94
CA THR A 925 5.30 -15.35 -18.99
C THR A 925 3.95 -15.89 -18.54
N PHE A 926 3.12 -15.01 -17.97
CA PHE A 926 1.71 -15.32 -17.76
C PHE A 926 0.92 -15.28 -19.07
N VAL A 927 1.39 -14.56 -20.10
CA VAL A 927 0.67 -14.49 -21.38
C VAL A 927 1.59 -14.22 -22.57
N THR A 928 1.15 -14.60 -23.77
CA THR A 928 1.70 -14.14 -25.04
C THR A 928 0.62 -13.53 -25.95
N VAL A 929 0.98 -12.54 -26.76
CA VAL A 929 0.25 -12.07 -27.94
C VAL A 929 1.03 -12.62 -29.13
N GLU A 930 0.41 -13.44 -29.96
CA GLU A 930 1.08 -14.15 -31.04
C GLU A 930 0.53 -13.71 -32.38
N LYS A 931 1.42 -13.37 -33.33
CA LYS A 931 1.11 -13.03 -34.71
C LYS A 931 1.25 -14.26 -35.59
N PHE A 932 0.29 -14.48 -36.48
CA PHE A 932 0.40 -15.54 -37.48
C PHE A 932 1.27 -15.09 -38.66
N LEU A 933 2.33 -15.84 -38.95
CA LEU A 933 3.18 -15.66 -40.11
C LEU A 933 2.71 -16.57 -41.26
N THR A 934 2.13 -15.98 -42.29
CA THR A 934 1.67 -16.72 -43.48
C THR A 934 2.81 -17.37 -44.26
N ALA A 935 4.01 -16.81 -44.23
CA ALA A 935 5.17 -17.33 -44.95
C ALA A 935 5.70 -18.66 -44.38
N THR A 936 5.65 -18.84 -43.06
CA THR A 936 6.17 -20.02 -42.36
C THR A 936 5.04 -20.91 -41.80
N SER A 937 3.78 -20.46 -41.88
CA SER A 937 2.61 -21.09 -41.24
C SER A 937 2.80 -21.29 -39.73
N THR A 938 3.57 -20.42 -39.07
CA THR A 938 3.86 -20.48 -37.63
C THR A 938 3.32 -19.25 -36.90
N TRP A 939 3.12 -19.39 -35.59
CA TRP A 939 2.78 -18.29 -34.70
C TRP A 939 4.06 -17.76 -34.05
N GLU A 940 4.28 -16.44 -34.14
CA GLU A 940 5.39 -15.75 -33.51
C GLU A 940 4.87 -14.88 -32.36
N SER A 941 5.40 -15.07 -31.15
CA SER A 941 5.01 -14.29 -29.98
C SER A 941 5.63 -12.89 -30.05
N ASN A 942 4.80 -11.84 -29.90
CA ASN A 942 5.19 -10.43 -30.00
C ASN A 942 4.84 -9.55 -28.79
N ALA A 943 4.01 -9.99 -27.82
CA ALA A 943 3.71 -9.22 -26.59
C ALA A 943 3.07 -10.09 -25.47
N THR A 944 2.54 -9.50 -24.38
CA THR A 944 2.23 -10.16 -23.08
C THR A 944 0.99 -9.59 -22.33
N VAL A 945 -0.27 -9.89 -22.72
CA VAL A 945 -1.63 -9.46 -22.16
C VAL A 945 -2.30 -8.23 -22.81
N GLU A 946 -3.23 -7.55 -22.12
CA GLU A 946 -4.28 -6.68 -22.65
C GLU A 946 -3.66 -5.68 -23.61
N TRP A 947 -3.92 -5.95 -24.89
CA TRP A 947 -3.02 -5.46 -25.92
C TRP A 947 -3.56 -4.13 -26.40
N HIS A 948 -3.00 -3.07 -25.84
CA HIS A 948 -3.03 -1.75 -26.46
C HIS A 948 -2.26 -1.85 -27.77
N ILE A 949 -2.97 -1.96 -28.89
CA ILE A 949 -2.34 -2.20 -30.19
C ILE A 949 -1.53 -0.95 -30.54
N PRO A 950 -0.19 -1.02 -30.60
CA PRO A 950 0.59 0.18 -30.89
C PRO A 950 0.33 0.64 -32.33
N LEU A 951 0.52 1.93 -32.58
CA LEU A 951 0.39 2.49 -33.94
C LEU A 951 1.36 1.86 -34.96
N SER A 952 2.46 1.30 -34.47
CA SER A 952 3.46 0.56 -35.23
C SER A 952 3.04 -0.89 -35.58
N ALA A 953 1.97 -1.42 -34.97
CA ALA A 953 1.60 -2.82 -35.13
C ALA A 953 1.35 -3.17 -36.60
N GLU A 954 1.90 -4.31 -37.02
CA GLU A 954 1.71 -4.80 -38.37
C GLU A 954 0.28 -5.31 -38.59
N ARG A 955 -0.22 -5.17 -39.83
CA ARG A 955 -1.50 -5.78 -40.19
C ARG A 955 -1.33 -7.30 -40.16
N GLY A 956 -2.26 -8.01 -39.54
CA GLY A 956 -2.16 -9.46 -39.47
C GLY A 956 -3.25 -10.10 -38.62
N ASN A 957 -3.17 -11.42 -38.54
CA ASN A 957 -3.97 -12.22 -37.62
C ASN A 957 -3.17 -12.43 -36.34
N TYR A 958 -3.83 -12.27 -35.21
CA TYR A 958 -3.26 -12.34 -33.88
C TYR A 958 -4.11 -13.24 -32.97
N ARG A 959 -3.50 -13.76 -31.90
CA ARG A 959 -4.19 -14.44 -30.80
C ARG A 959 -3.52 -14.13 -29.46
N ILE A 960 -4.23 -14.31 -28.36
CA ILE A 960 -3.70 -14.16 -27.00
C ILE A 960 -3.69 -15.53 -26.32
N ARG A 961 -2.58 -15.89 -25.66
CA ARG A 961 -2.48 -17.12 -24.86
C ARG A 961 -2.17 -16.82 -23.41
N HIS A 962 -2.84 -17.48 -22.48
CA HIS A 962 -2.62 -17.36 -21.04
C HIS A 962 -1.99 -18.62 -20.45
N PHE A 963 -1.12 -18.44 -19.47
CA PHE A 963 -0.36 -19.47 -18.79
C PHE A 963 -0.46 -19.24 -17.28
N GLY A 964 -0.71 -20.30 -16.51
CA GLY A 964 -0.79 -20.18 -15.06
C GLY A 964 -0.59 -21.51 -14.34
N HIS A 965 -0.69 -21.46 -13.02
CA HIS A 965 -0.73 -22.65 -12.17
C HIS A 965 -1.95 -22.65 -11.27
N SER A 966 -2.56 -23.82 -11.09
CA SER A 966 -3.65 -24.05 -10.16
C SER A 966 -3.21 -24.98 -9.03
N LYS A 967 -3.67 -24.71 -7.81
CA LYS A 967 -3.40 -25.48 -6.60
C LYS A 967 -4.60 -26.36 -6.28
N LYS A 968 -4.39 -27.68 -6.25
CA LYS A 968 -5.37 -28.67 -5.78
C LYS A 968 -4.96 -29.24 -4.43
N PHE A 969 -5.95 -29.61 -3.62
CA PHE A 969 -5.69 -30.28 -2.35
C PHE A 969 -5.24 -31.71 -2.64
N GLY A 970 -3.99 -32.04 -2.29
CA GLY A 970 -3.42 -33.38 -2.34
C GLY A 970 -2.99 -33.81 -0.95
N PHE A 971 -3.03 -35.12 -0.68
CA PHE A 971 -2.46 -35.71 0.53
C PHE A 971 -1.17 -36.44 0.13
N PRO A 972 0.00 -36.20 0.75
CA PRO A 972 0.25 -35.43 1.98
C PRO A 972 0.53 -33.92 1.79
N SER A 973 0.64 -33.41 0.55
CA SER A 973 0.93 -32.00 0.25
C SER A 973 0.10 -31.47 -0.93
N PRO A 974 -0.18 -30.14 -0.99
CA PRO A 974 -0.91 -29.55 -2.10
C PRO A 974 -0.16 -29.71 -3.42
N VAL A 975 -0.88 -30.06 -4.48
CA VAL A 975 -0.32 -30.24 -5.83
C VAL A 975 -0.55 -28.98 -6.65
N ILE A 976 0.52 -28.41 -7.20
CA ILE A 976 0.48 -27.27 -8.12
C ILE A 976 0.58 -27.81 -9.55
N THR A 977 -0.38 -27.48 -10.40
CA THR A 977 -0.46 -27.97 -11.80
C THR A 977 -0.50 -26.81 -12.78
N PRO A 978 0.34 -26.82 -13.84
CA PRO A 978 0.28 -25.80 -14.89
C PRO A 978 -0.98 -25.96 -15.74
N TYR A 979 -1.45 -24.85 -16.32
CA TYR A 979 -2.51 -24.80 -17.33
C TYR A 979 -2.21 -23.70 -18.35
N ASP A 980 -2.79 -23.82 -19.54
CA ASP A 980 -2.77 -22.77 -20.55
C ASP A 980 -4.15 -22.58 -21.20
N GLY A 981 -4.36 -21.40 -21.78
CA GLY A 981 -5.58 -20.99 -22.47
C GLY A 981 -5.23 -20.21 -23.73
N THR A 982 -6.07 -20.28 -24.76
CA THR A 982 -5.85 -19.57 -26.03
C THR A 982 -7.15 -18.91 -26.50
N SER A 983 -7.09 -17.63 -26.87
CA SER A 983 -8.21 -16.89 -27.45
C SER A 983 -8.49 -17.31 -28.88
N ASP A 984 -9.65 -16.90 -29.40
CA ASP A 984 -9.89 -16.93 -30.84
C ASP A 984 -8.91 -16.02 -31.59
N THR A 985 -8.75 -16.28 -32.89
CA THR A 985 -7.92 -15.45 -33.77
C THR A 985 -8.68 -14.19 -34.15
N PHE A 986 -8.01 -13.03 -34.06
CA PHE A 986 -8.56 -11.74 -34.45
C PHE A 986 -7.63 -11.02 -35.42
N ARG A 987 -8.16 -10.06 -36.20
CA ARG A 987 -7.41 -9.33 -37.22
C ARG A 987 -7.14 -7.90 -36.81
N VAL A 988 -5.89 -7.46 -36.88
CA VAL A 988 -5.51 -6.05 -36.71
C VAL A 988 -5.41 -5.36 -38.05
N THR A 989 -6.00 -4.16 -38.15
CA THR A 989 -6.01 -3.32 -39.35
C THR A 989 -5.49 -1.91 -39.07
N LYS A 990 -4.90 -1.28 -40.10
CA LYS A 990 -4.51 0.14 -40.03
C LYS A 990 -5.70 1.03 -40.40
N THR A 991 -5.79 2.21 -39.80
CA THR A 991 -6.81 3.22 -40.11
C THR A 991 -6.62 3.75 -41.54
N LEU A 992 -7.70 3.83 -42.31
CA LEU A 992 -7.70 4.28 -43.71
C LEU A 992 -7.69 5.83 -43.87
N TYR A 993 -7.17 6.57 -42.89
CA TYR A 993 -7.02 8.02 -42.98
C TYR A 993 -5.55 8.40 -42.93
N SER A 994 -4.97 8.40 -44.13
CA SER A 994 -3.87 9.28 -44.52
C SER A 994 -4.52 10.59 -44.95
N TYR A 995 -4.23 11.70 -44.27
CA TYR A 995 -3.91 13.00 -44.86
C TYR A 995 -3.21 13.88 -43.82
#